data_AF-A0A534TGE7-F1
#
_entry.id   AF-A0A534TGE7-F1
#
_cell.length_a   1.000
_cell.length_b   1.000
_cell.length_c   1.000
_cell.angle_alpha   90.00
_cell.angle_beta   90.00
_cell.angle_gamma   90.00
#
_symmetry.space_group_name_H-M   'P 1'
#
loop_
_entity.id
_entity.type
_entity.pdbx_description
1 polymer ?
#
loop_
_entity_poly.entity_id
_entity_poly.type
_entity_poly.pdbx_seq_one_letter_code
_entity_poly.pdbx_strand_id
1 'polypeptide(L)'
;MRRFVKKALVGLLPLALAGAAEARITRVQINSRAVAFGGASFGSVGQYETLRGVVFGEVDPNDPLNEVITDIKLAPRNARGMVEYNVDFWLNKPVDMSKANGTLLHDVPNRGNVRSVELNVGGSGDSGVGDGFVQRQGYVLSDNGWEGDVATGLQVRIPVARNRNGTEIVNRIRAEYILSAPASTVNITTPPSYEAVSTSNVGATLTRRVHQDDAREPISNRDWAFADCSSVPFPGVPSTIKVCLSGNFDTNHIYELLYDAKNPTVLGLGFAATRDFISFLRNSNGASTGHCGKDHDEARGRDDDDDDDGLEGRNKASCPAAAAIPENPLGNSIKNAIIYGSSQSGRWIRTFIQLGFNQDENRNLVLEGAIPHKSSNRGAFNVRFGQPDRLSGTQHTERQYPGAESSQTWGVSHDRIAGITAGQLDRCRRTRSCPKIFHTNTDTEYWQALMALVTTDSDSTHDLKIPKNVRIYLYTATRHGGGDVTRQPPTVIPGPPAGCQLSNNPNPFIHGQRALLVALREWIVNGREPPASLYPTLKSGTLVPLSAIHYPYMPAVNFTLQGVTTQKFYLDRGPAFNVEDISGVMAEPPIRRGAYSVRVPAVDTDGNTVGGLPSTMRLVPVGTYLGWGVRKAGFSEGDSCDLNGAFIPFFRTLAERNAVRDPRPSLQERYPTHADYVAKVTAAANALVGARLLLPEDASFLINQANAAAVP
;
A
#
# COMPACT_ATOMS: atom_id res chain seq x y z
N MET A 1 -27.17 6.25 -85.05
CA MET A 1 -27.55 5.97 -83.65
C MET A 1 -26.52 6.62 -82.73
N ARG A 2 -27.00 7.23 -81.62
CA ARG A 2 -26.28 8.19 -80.75
C ARG A 2 -25.32 7.51 -79.75
N ARG A 3 -24.29 8.27 -79.37
CA ARG A 3 -23.39 8.12 -78.21
C ARG A 3 -24.15 7.92 -76.88
N PHE A 4 -23.53 7.30 -75.87
CA PHE A 4 -23.20 7.97 -74.60
C PHE A 4 -22.24 7.13 -73.72
N VAL A 5 -21.23 7.83 -73.21
CA VAL A 5 -20.19 7.42 -72.26
C VAL A 5 -20.79 7.33 -70.84
N LYS A 6 -20.42 6.32 -70.04
CA LYS A 6 -20.58 6.35 -68.57
C LYS A 6 -19.23 6.12 -67.89
N LYS A 7 -18.84 7.10 -67.08
CA LYS A 7 -17.61 7.19 -66.30
C LYS A 7 -17.66 6.23 -65.10
N ALA A 8 -16.51 5.63 -64.81
CA ALA A 8 -16.24 4.88 -63.59
C ALA A 8 -16.17 5.84 -62.38
N LEU A 9 -16.79 5.45 -61.27
CA LEU A 9 -16.60 6.05 -59.95
C LEU A 9 -16.12 4.93 -59.02
N VAL A 10 -14.82 4.78 -58.89
CA VAL A 10 -14.21 4.00 -57.80
C VAL A 10 -14.24 4.91 -56.58
N GLY A 11 -15.18 4.66 -55.68
CA GLY A 11 -15.20 5.32 -54.37
C GLY A 11 -14.03 4.82 -53.55
N LEU A 12 -13.00 5.66 -53.37
CA LEU A 12 -12.03 5.48 -52.30
C LEU A 12 -12.80 5.56 -50.97
N LEU A 13 -12.92 4.43 -50.26
CA LEU A 13 -13.13 4.45 -48.83
C LEU A 13 -11.90 5.12 -48.20
N PRO A 14 -12.06 6.16 -47.36
CA PRO A 14 -10.96 6.55 -46.50
C PRO A 14 -10.78 5.42 -45.48
N LEU A 15 -9.70 4.65 -45.60
CA LEU A 15 -9.14 3.96 -44.44
C LEU A 15 -8.83 5.07 -43.44
N ALA A 16 -9.68 5.21 -42.41
CA ALA A 16 -9.32 5.94 -41.23
C ALA A 16 -8.13 5.22 -40.60
N LEU A 17 -6.92 5.68 -40.93
CA LEU A 17 -5.72 5.42 -40.15
C LEU A 17 -6.05 5.95 -38.75
N ALA A 18 -6.36 5.05 -37.83
CA ALA A 18 -6.37 5.36 -36.41
C ALA A 18 -4.96 5.85 -36.06
N GLY A 19 -4.80 7.16 -35.97
CA GLY A 19 -3.56 7.75 -35.49
C GLY A 19 -3.29 7.20 -34.10
N ALA A 20 -2.07 6.74 -33.86
CA ALA A 20 -1.61 6.37 -32.53
C ALA A 20 -1.85 7.58 -31.60
N ALA A 21 -2.78 7.45 -30.67
CA ALA A 21 -3.07 8.50 -29.72
C ALA A 21 -1.94 8.53 -28.69
N GLU A 22 -0.94 9.40 -28.88
CA GLU A 22 0.02 9.74 -27.83
C GLU A 22 -0.72 10.51 -26.73
N ALA A 23 -1.02 9.84 -25.62
CA ALA A 23 -1.56 10.49 -24.43
C ALA A 23 -0.85 10.04 -23.16
N ARG A 24 -0.46 11.01 -22.33
CA ARG A 24 0.23 10.79 -21.05
C ARG A 24 -0.10 11.95 -20.11
N ILE A 25 0.65 13.03 -20.24
CA ILE A 25 0.46 14.29 -19.52
C ILE A 25 0.28 15.38 -20.57
N THR A 26 -0.85 16.07 -20.54
CA THR A 26 -1.20 17.13 -21.50
C THR A 26 -0.82 18.51 -20.98
N ARG A 27 -0.75 18.69 -19.65
CA ARG A 27 -0.39 19.97 -19.04
C ARG A 27 0.15 19.78 -17.63
N VAL A 28 1.15 20.59 -17.28
CA VAL A 28 1.63 20.73 -15.89
C VAL A 28 1.42 22.18 -15.46
N GLN A 29 0.74 22.37 -14.34
CA GLN A 29 0.51 23.68 -13.74
C GLN A 29 1.20 23.75 -12.38
N ILE A 30 2.31 24.49 -12.29
CA ILE A 30 2.99 24.75 -11.01
C ILE A 30 2.28 25.93 -10.33
N ASN A 31 1.64 25.66 -9.20
CA ASN A 31 0.91 26.67 -8.41
C ASN A 31 1.81 27.35 -7.37
N SER A 32 2.85 26.65 -6.90
CA SER A 32 3.77 27.16 -5.88
C SER A 32 5.17 26.61 -6.08
N ARG A 33 6.16 27.47 -5.85
CA ARG A 33 7.59 27.17 -5.73
C ARG A 33 8.10 27.83 -4.46
N ALA A 34 8.67 27.07 -3.54
CA ALA A 34 9.12 27.57 -2.24
C ALA A 34 10.41 26.89 -1.80
N VAL A 35 11.17 27.57 -0.92
CA VAL A 35 12.29 26.94 -0.21
C VAL A 35 11.73 25.84 0.69
N ALA A 36 12.29 24.63 0.59
CA ALA A 36 11.82 23.50 1.38
C ALA A 36 12.47 23.49 2.79
N PHE A 37 11.81 22.81 3.74
CA PHE A 37 12.37 22.46 5.05
C PHE A 37 12.98 23.64 5.82
N GLY A 38 12.35 24.82 5.75
CA GLY A 38 12.82 26.03 6.44
C GLY A 38 14.18 26.55 5.98
N GLY A 39 14.66 26.16 4.79
CA GLY A 39 15.97 26.58 4.27
C GLY A 39 17.14 25.77 4.80
N ALA A 40 16.90 24.64 5.46
CA ALA A 40 17.95 23.72 5.88
C ALA A 40 18.83 23.28 4.68
N SER A 41 20.12 23.10 4.94
CA SER A 41 21.11 22.61 3.97
C SER A 41 21.58 21.22 4.36
N PHE A 42 21.64 20.30 3.40
CA PHE A 42 21.89 18.87 3.64
C PHE A 42 23.25 18.44 3.10
N GLY A 43 24.30 18.61 3.91
CA GLY A 43 25.66 18.21 3.56
C GLY A 43 26.11 18.77 2.21
N SER A 44 26.65 17.91 1.35
CA SER A 44 27.11 18.30 0.01
C SER A 44 25.98 18.55 -1.00
N VAL A 45 24.75 18.12 -0.72
CA VAL A 45 23.60 18.27 -1.63
C VAL A 45 23.09 19.72 -1.62
N GLY A 46 23.16 20.39 -0.47
CA GLY A 46 22.72 21.77 -0.31
C GLY A 46 21.24 21.89 0.05
N GLN A 47 20.63 23.01 -0.32
CA GLN A 47 19.21 23.31 -0.04
C GLN A 47 18.27 22.62 -1.03
N TYR A 48 17.03 22.44 -0.59
CA TYR A 48 15.93 21.91 -1.40
C TYR A 48 14.89 22.99 -1.67
N GLU A 49 14.15 22.82 -2.77
CA GLU A 49 12.92 23.55 -3.06
C GLU A 49 11.74 22.58 -3.22
N THR A 50 10.54 23.09 -2.95
CA THR A 50 9.27 22.39 -3.07
C THR A 50 8.48 23.01 -4.23
N LEU A 51 8.04 22.17 -5.17
CA LEU A 51 7.06 22.52 -6.20
C LEU A 51 5.72 21.84 -5.87
N ARG A 52 4.63 22.59 -5.92
CA ARG A 52 3.26 22.06 -5.78
C ARG A 52 2.40 22.51 -6.94
N GLY A 53 1.49 21.67 -7.40
CA GLY A 53 0.67 21.99 -8.55
C GLY A 53 -0.31 20.90 -8.93
N VAL A 54 -0.81 21.00 -10.16
CA VAL A 54 -1.73 20.02 -10.76
C VAL A 54 -1.16 19.56 -12.10
N VAL A 55 -1.21 18.25 -12.32
CA VAL A 55 -0.91 17.61 -13.61
C VAL A 55 -2.21 17.17 -14.26
N PHE A 56 -2.36 17.45 -15.55
CA PHE A 56 -3.51 17.05 -16.36
C PHE A 56 -3.04 15.98 -17.33
N GLY A 57 -3.82 14.90 -17.45
CA GLY A 57 -3.51 13.80 -18.33
C GLY A 57 -4.78 13.21 -18.95
N GLU A 58 -4.57 12.37 -19.94
CA GLU A 58 -5.65 11.64 -20.60
C GLU A 58 -5.15 10.25 -20.99
N VAL A 59 -6.06 9.27 -21.09
CA VAL A 59 -5.74 7.89 -21.49
C VAL A 59 -6.69 7.38 -22.56
N ASP A 60 -6.20 6.53 -23.46
CA ASP A 60 -7.06 5.80 -24.41
C ASP A 60 -7.75 4.65 -23.65
N PRO A 61 -9.09 4.63 -23.54
CA PRO A 61 -9.82 3.54 -22.89
C PRO A 61 -9.73 2.20 -23.65
N ASN A 62 -9.15 2.17 -24.85
CA ASN A 62 -8.94 0.97 -25.64
C ASN A 62 -7.47 0.51 -25.69
N ASP A 63 -6.51 1.26 -25.11
CA ASP A 63 -5.15 0.73 -24.98
C ASP A 63 -5.17 -0.45 -23.99
N PRO A 64 -4.55 -1.61 -24.32
CA PRO A 64 -4.48 -2.76 -23.42
C PRO A 64 -3.93 -2.46 -22.00
N LEU A 65 -3.08 -1.43 -21.84
CA LEU A 65 -2.57 -0.99 -20.54
C LEU A 65 -3.63 -0.29 -19.69
N ASN A 66 -4.66 0.29 -20.30
CA ASN A 66 -5.72 1.02 -19.62
C ASN A 66 -7.03 0.23 -19.57
N GLU A 67 -7.27 -0.71 -20.50
CA GLU A 67 -8.47 -1.55 -20.55
C GLU A 67 -8.68 -2.36 -19.26
N VAL A 68 -7.60 -2.65 -18.52
CA VAL A 68 -7.67 -3.32 -17.21
C VAL A 68 -8.38 -2.49 -16.14
N ILE A 69 -8.54 -1.18 -16.34
CA ILE A 69 -9.23 -0.28 -15.42
C ILE A 69 -10.73 -0.55 -15.48
N THR A 70 -11.32 -0.91 -14.34
CA THR A 70 -12.76 -1.12 -14.21
C THR A 70 -13.52 0.14 -14.58
N ASP A 71 -14.57 -0.04 -15.38
CA ASP A 71 -15.45 1.01 -15.88
C ASP A 71 -14.81 2.04 -16.81
N ILE A 72 -13.57 1.85 -17.27
CA ILE A 72 -12.90 2.79 -18.19
C ILE A 72 -13.68 3.01 -19.49
N LYS A 73 -14.36 1.97 -19.99
CA LYS A 73 -15.21 2.05 -21.20
C LYS A 73 -16.53 2.78 -20.97
N LEU A 74 -16.94 2.96 -19.71
CA LEU A 74 -18.14 3.68 -19.26
C LEU A 74 -17.82 5.11 -18.79
N ALA A 75 -16.54 5.49 -18.78
CA ALA A 75 -16.11 6.83 -18.47
C ALA A 75 -16.55 7.82 -19.56
N PRO A 76 -16.92 9.06 -19.19
CA PRO A 76 -17.03 10.18 -20.13
C PRO A 76 -15.72 10.35 -20.92
N ARG A 77 -15.86 10.69 -22.20
CA ARG A 77 -14.73 10.90 -23.11
C ARG A 77 -14.74 12.32 -23.65
N ASN A 78 -13.56 12.91 -23.84
CA ASN A 78 -13.43 14.20 -24.49
C ASN A 78 -13.63 14.07 -26.02
N ALA A 79 -13.52 15.19 -26.75
CA ALA A 79 -13.69 15.21 -28.20
C ALA A 79 -12.66 14.35 -28.98
N ARG A 80 -11.54 13.99 -28.36
CA ARG A 80 -10.54 13.06 -28.91
C ARG A 80 -10.85 11.59 -28.62
N GLY A 81 -11.89 11.30 -27.85
CA GLY A 81 -12.24 9.95 -27.42
C GLY A 81 -11.46 9.46 -26.20
N MET A 82 -10.71 10.34 -25.53
CA MET A 82 -9.85 10.03 -24.40
C MET A 82 -10.56 10.24 -23.06
N VAL A 83 -10.14 9.50 -22.03
CA VAL A 83 -10.62 9.68 -20.66
C VAL A 83 -9.66 10.59 -19.91
N GLU A 84 -10.15 11.72 -19.42
CA GLU A 84 -9.35 12.74 -18.75
C GLU A 84 -9.23 12.49 -17.25
N TYR A 85 -8.09 12.86 -16.68
CA TYR A 85 -7.86 12.94 -15.25
C TYR A 85 -6.99 14.16 -14.92
N ASN A 86 -6.99 14.56 -13.65
CA ASN A 86 -6.01 15.50 -13.14
C ASN A 86 -5.61 15.14 -11.71
N VAL A 87 -4.34 15.33 -11.37
CA VAL A 87 -3.76 14.94 -10.08
C VAL A 87 -3.03 16.11 -9.47
N ASP A 88 -3.21 16.33 -8.17
CA ASP A 88 -2.28 17.17 -7.43
C ASP A 88 -0.91 16.50 -7.39
N PHE A 89 0.16 17.29 -7.38
CA PHE A 89 1.49 16.78 -7.16
C PHE A 89 2.28 17.61 -6.15
N TRP A 90 3.24 16.92 -5.55
CA TRP A 90 4.28 17.47 -4.70
C TRP A 90 5.64 17.00 -5.19
N LEU A 91 6.60 17.91 -5.28
CA LEU A 91 7.95 17.58 -5.69
C LEU A 91 8.96 18.33 -4.82
N ASN A 92 9.79 17.61 -4.06
CA ASN A 92 10.92 18.17 -3.34
C ASN A 92 12.21 17.78 -4.05
N LYS A 93 13.00 18.77 -4.46
CA LYS A 93 14.24 18.53 -5.20
C LYS A 93 15.37 19.45 -4.71
N PRO A 94 16.65 19.07 -4.89
CA PRO A 94 17.75 19.99 -4.72
C PRO A 94 17.55 21.26 -5.57
N VAL A 95 17.96 22.40 -5.03
CA VAL A 95 18.02 23.66 -5.80
C VAL A 95 19.01 23.49 -6.96
N ASP A 96 20.18 22.91 -6.67
CA ASP A 96 21.18 22.53 -7.66
C ASP A 96 21.05 21.03 -8.00
N MET A 97 20.41 20.74 -9.14
CA MET A 97 20.15 19.37 -9.60
C MET A 97 21.42 18.59 -9.96
N SER A 98 22.57 19.24 -10.17
CA SER A 98 23.84 18.54 -10.39
C SER A 98 24.31 17.77 -9.15
N LYS A 99 23.76 18.12 -7.97
CA LYS A 99 24.05 17.49 -6.68
C LYS A 99 23.03 16.41 -6.29
N ALA A 100 22.00 16.19 -7.11
CA ALA A 100 21.06 15.09 -6.90
C ALA A 100 21.74 13.74 -7.16
N ASN A 101 21.27 12.69 -6.50
CA ASN A 101 21.81 11.33 -6.65
C ASN A 101 21.27 10.59 -7.89
N GLY A 102 20.51 11.28 -8.74
CA GLY A 102 19.87 10.78 -9.96
C GLY A 102 18.71 9.80 -9.73
N THR A 103 18.23 9.64 -8.50
CA THR A 103 17.14 8.71 -8.15
C THR A 103 15.90 9.49 -7.70
N LEU A 104 14.78 9.24 -8.37
CA LEU A 104 13.47 9.67 -7.94
C LEU A 104 12.93 8.67 -6.90
N LEU A 105 12.67 9.13 -5.69
CA LEU A 105 11.91 8.39 -4.70
C LEU A 105 10.47 8.86 -4.76
N HIS A 106 9.62 8.10 -5.45
CA HIS A 106 8.20 8.38 -5.54
C HIS A 106 7.49 7.76 -4.34
N ASP A 107 6.92 8.59 -3.48
CA ASP A 107 6.05 8.13 -2.40
C ASP A 107 4.59 8.18 -2.87
N VAL A 108 3.87 7.09 -2.62
CA VAL A 108 2.45 6.98 -2.92
C VAL A 108 1.68 7.51 -1.70
N PRO A 109 1.04 8.69 -1.77
CA PRO A 109 0.39 9.29 -0.62
C PRO A 109 -0.63 8.36 0.02
N ASN A 110 -0.59 8.23 1.35
CA ASN A 110 -1.56 7.41 2.09
C ASN A 110 -2.70 8.32 2.54
N ARG A 111 -3.89 8.17 1.95
CA ARG A 111 -5.03 9.09 2.17
C ARG A 111 -4.69 10.54 1.83
N GLY A 112 -3.97 10.73 0.73
CA GLY A 112 -3.45 12.03 0.31
C GLY A 112 -2.31 12.62 1.15
N ASN A 113 -1.87 11.93 2.21
CA ASN A 113 -0.75 12.39 3.05
C ASN A 113 0.59 11.95 2.46
N VAL A 114 1.49 12.92 2.25
CA VAL A 114 2.89 12.69 1.89
C VAL A 114 3.64 12.13 3.10
N ARG A 115 4.41 11.06 2.89
CA ARG A 115 5.11 10.29 3.94
C ARG A 115 6.58 10.02 3.62
N SER A 116 7.11 10.51 2.49
CA SER A 116 8.50 10.32 2.09
C SER A 116 9.53 10.76 3.15
N VAL A 117 9.22 11.78 3.95
CA VAL A 117 10.06 12.23 5.06
C VAL A 117 9.94 11.37 6.33
N GLU A 118 9.02 10.42 6.42
CA GLU A 118 8.95 9.47 7.54
C GLU A 118 10.10 8.45 7.53
N LEU A 119 10.87 8.39 6.44
CA LEU A 119 12.17 7.70 6.40
C LEU A 119 13.26 8.50 7.14
N ASN A 120 12.98 9.74 7.53
CA ASN A 120 13.81 10.55 8.42
C ASN A 120 13.45 10.31 9.88
N VAL A 121 14.44 10.12 10.75
CA VAL A 121 14.25 9.99 12.20
C VAL A 121 13.78 11.34 12.71
N GLY A 122 12.62 11.35 13.37
CA GLY A 122 11.93 12.59 13.77
C GLY A 122 11.25 13.34 12.61
N GLY A 123 11.21 12.75 11.41
CA GLY A 123 10.50 13.32 10.28
C GLY A 123 8.98 13.18 10.44
N SER A 124 8.24 14.24 10.07
CA SER A 124 6.78 14.23 10.12
C SER A 124 6.16 15.28 9.21
N GLY A 125 5.00 14.94 8.64
CA GLY A 125 4.24 15.84 7.78
C GLY A 125 5.02 16.27 6.54
N ASP A 126 4.85 17.53 6.14
CA ASP A 126 5.38 18.04 4.88
C ASP A 126 6.68 18.86 5.01
N SER A 127 6.94 19.35 6.20
CA SER A 127 8.00 20.32 6.50
C SER A 127 8.91 19.86 7.63
N GLY A 128 8.46 18.91 8.46
CA GLY A 128 9.25 18.27 9.51
C GLY A 128 10.25 17.29 8.90
N VAL A 129 11.42 17.80 8.50
CA VAL A 129 12.45 17.00 7.82
C VAL A 129 13.15 15.99 8.73
N GLY A 130 13.01 16.12 10.06
CA GLY A 130 13.71 15.28 11.02
C GLY A 130 15.22 15.40 10.87
N ASP A 131 15.92 14.27 10.91
CA ASP A 131 17.36 14.24 10.66
C ASP A 131 17.73 14.48 9.18
N GLY A 132 16.82 14.52 8.23
CA GLY A 132 17.13 14.81 6.83
C GLY A 132 17.92 13.73 6.08
N PHE A 133 17.83 12.47 6.51
CA PHE A 133 18.52 11.34 5.87
C PHE A 133 18.28 11.28 4.34
N VAL A 134 17.04 11.30 3.87
CA VAL A 134 16.76 11.17 2.42
C VAL A 134 17.28 12.37 1.60
N GLN A 135 17.31 13.56 2.20
CA GLN A 135 17.86 14.77 1.56
C GLN A 135 19.40 14.73 1.52
N ARG A 136 20.06 14.28 2.60
CA ARG A 136 21.52 14.08 2.62
C ARG A 136 21.97 13.06 1.58
N GLN A 137 21.14 12.08 1.28
CA GLN A 137 21.39 11.09 0.23
C GLN A 137 21.15 11.64 -1.18
N GLY A 138 20.58 12.84 -1.35
CA GLY A 138 20.38 13.51 -2.63
C GLY A 138 19.18 13.00 -3.44
N TYR A 139 18.20 12.35 -2.81
CA TYR A 139 16.99 11.92 -3.51
C TYR A 139 16.16 13.13 -3.97
N VAL A 140 15.52 13.00 -5.14
CA VAL A 140 14.37 13.81 -5.51
C VAL A 140 13.13 13.09 -5.02
N LEU A 141 12.28 13.75 -4.24
CA LEU A 141 11.05 13.17 -3.68
C LEU A 141 9.87 13.64 -4.52
N SER A 142 9.07 12.72 -5.04
CA SER A 142 7.83 13.07 -5.76
C SER A 142 6.64 12.32 -5.21
N ASP A 143 5.48 12.96 -5.33
CA ASP A 143 4.20 12.45 -4.85
C ASP A 143 3.12 12.97 -5.80
N ASN A 144 2.14 12.13 -6.13
CA ASN A 144 0.90 12.59 -6.78
C ASN A 144 -0.33 11.99 -6.11
N GLY A 145 -1.44 12.72 -6.17
CA GLY A 145 -2.73 12.20 -5.77
C GLY A 145 -3.12 11.03 -6.68
N TRP A 146 -3.51 9.91 -6.09
CA TRP A 146 -4.03 8.73 -6.81
C TRP A 146 -5.42 8.32 -6.30
N GLU A 147 -5.76 8.72 -5.08
CA GLU A 147 -7.02 8.43 -4.41
C GLU A 147 -7.98 9.61 -4.65
N GLY A 148 -9.15 9.31 -5.20
CA GLY A 148 -10.09 10.33 -5.68
C GLY A 148 -11.17 10.71 -4.68
N ASP A 149 -11.13 10.05 -3.53
CA ASP A 149 -12.25 9.92 -2.63
C ASP A 149 -11.82 10.23 -1.19
N VAL A 150 -10.73 11.01 -1.06
CA VAL A 150 -10.25 11.70 0.15
C VAL A 150 -10.75 13.15 0.19
N ALA A 151 -10.85 13.75 1.37
CA ALA A 151 -11.28 15.16 1.53
C ALA A 151 -10.11 16.16 1.61
N THR A 152 -8.92 15.71 1.97
CA THR A 152 -7.73 16.54 2.18
C THR A 152 -6.49 15.86 1.62
N GLY A 153 -5.39 16.61 1.47
CA GLY A 153 -4.14 16.09 0.93
C GLY A 153 -4.13 16.03 -0.60
N LEU A 154 -3.17 15.31 -1.16
CA LEU A 154 -3.05 15.12 -2.61
C LEU A 154 -4.14 14.18 -3.12
N GLN A 155 -4.90 14.60 -4.13
CA GLN A 155 -6.02 13.81 -4.66
C GLN A 155 -6.00 13.76 -6.19
N VAL A 156 -6.57 12.69 -6.74
CA VAL A 156 -6.91 12.63 -8.16
C VAL A 156 -8.35 13.07 -8.38
N ARG A 157 -8.63 13.77 -9.47
CA ARG A 157 -9.99 14.01 -9.94
C ARG A 157 -10.25 13.07 -11.10
N ILE A 158 -11.15 12.13 -10.87
CA ILE A 158 -11.54 11.05 -11.79
C ILE A 158 -13.03 11.14 -12.13
N PRO A 159 -13.44 10.72 -13.34
CA PRO A 159 -14.83 10.75 -13.74
C PRO A 159 -15.71 9.72 -13.00
N VAL A 160 -17.00 10.03 -12.95
CA VAL A 160 -18.07 9.09 -12.61
C VAL A 160 -18.47 8.31 -13.86
N ALA A 161 -18.49 7.00 -13.77
CA ALA A 161 -18.95 6.13 -14.85
C ALA A 161 -20.49 6.17 -15.00
N ARG A 162 -20.98 6.09 -16.24
CA ARG A 162 -22.42 6.10 -16.56
C ARG A 162 -22.77 4.90 -17.44
N ASN A 163 -24.03 4.47 -17.39
CA ASN A 163 -24.52 3.51 -18.38
C ASN A 163 -24.40 4.09 -19.80
N ARG A 164 -24.36 3.23 -20.82
CA ARG A 164 -24.22 3.68 -22.23
C ARG A 164 -25.34 4.63 -22.70
N ASN A 165 -26.51 4.55 -22.07
CA ASN A 165 -27.65 5.46 -22.32
C ASN A 165 -27.59 6.75 -21.48
N GLY A 166 -26.51 6.99 -20.73
CA GLY A 166 -26.30 8.16 -19.89
C GLY A 166 -26.87 8.08 -18.47
N THR A 167 -27.61 7.02 -18.11
CA THR A 167 -28.21 6.90 -16.77
C THR A 167 -27.19 6.55 -15.69
N GLU A 168 -27.56 6.79 -14.44
CA GLU A 168 -26.76 6.40 -13.25
C GLU A 168 -26.54 4.89 -13.21
N ILE A 169 -25.31 4.49 -12.86
CA ILE A 169 -25.00 3.11 -12.49
C ILE A 169 -25.38 2.93 -11.02
N VAL A 170 -26.08 1.84 -10.71
CA VAL A 170 -26.51 1.47 -9.37
C VAL A 170 -26.04 0.06 -9.04
N ASN A 171 -25.47 -0.14 -7.85
CA ASN A 171 -25.13 -1.47 -7.33
C ASN A 171 -25.39 -1.54 -5.82
N ARG A 172 -25.75 -2.74 -5.35
CA ARG A 172 -25.74 -3.07 -3.92
C ARG A 172 -24.30 -3.08 -3.41
N ILE A 173 -24.05 -2.36 -2.32
CA ILE A 173 -22.74 -2.33 -1.64
C ILE A 173 -22.89 -2.55 -0.13
N ARG A 174 -21.77 -2.86 0.51
CA ARG A 174 -21.65 -3.06 1.97
C ARG A 174 -20.82 -1.95 2.57
N ALA A 175 -21.21 -1.45 3.72
CA ALA A 175 -20.36 -0.65 4.60
C ALA A 175 -20.35 -1.24 6.02
N GLU A 176 -19.22 -1.08 6.71
CA GLU A 176 -19.06 -1.47 8.11
C GLU A 176 -18.66 -0.26 8.95
N TYR A 177 -19.20 -0.15 10.16
CA TYR A 177 -18.94 0.97 11.06
C TYR A 177 -18.62 0.49 12.46
N ILE A 178 -17.49 0.97 12.98
CA ILE A 178 -17.02 0.71 14.34
C ILE A 178 -16.67 2.07 14.93
N LEU A 179 -17.29 2.41 16.06
CA LEU A 179 -17.20 3.74 16.62
C LEU A 179 -16.24 3.79 17.80
N SER A 180 -15.53 4.91 17.94
CA SER A 180 -14.70 5.22 19.10
C SER A 180 -15.46 5.95 20.22
N ALA A 181 -16.63 6.49 19.91
CA ALA A 181 -17.56 7.09 20.85
C ALA A 181 -19.01 6.90 20.35
N PRO A 182 -20.02 6.80 21.24
CA PRO A 182 -21.41 6.70 20.83
C PRO A 182 -21.84 7.90 19.96
N ALA A 183 -22.69 7.65 18.97
CA ALA A 183 -23.19 8.68 18.07
C ALA A 183 -24.63 8.40 17.65
N SER A 184 -25.44 9.44 17.41
CA SER A 184 -26.79 9.26 16.84
C SER A 184 -26.77 9.00 15.33
N THR A 185 -25.68 9.37 14.67
CA THR A 185 -25.56 9.44 13.21
C THR A 185 -24.19 8.96 12.75
N VAL A 186 -24.19 8.21 11.65
CA VAL A 186 -22.97 7.83 10.92
C VAL A 186 -23.05 8.40 9.51
N ASN A 187 -21.95 8.99 9.04
CA ASN A 187 -21.84 9.47 7.66
C ASN A 187 -21.37 8.32 6.75
N ILE A 188 -22.25 7.93 5.83
CA ILE A 188 -22.05 6.81 4.91
C ILE A 188 -21.40 7.24 3.60
N THR A 189 -20.98 8.50 3.47
CA THR A 189 -20.09 8.97 2.40
C THR A 189 -18.80 9.55 2.93
N THR A 190 -18.48 9.37 4.22
CA THR A 190 -17.15 9.76 4.71
C THR A 190 -16.11 8.99 3.88
N PRO A 191 -15.24 9.73 3.16
CA PRO A 191 -14.09 9.28 2.40
C PRO A 191 -13.55 7.89 2.73
N PRO A 192 -13.90 6.90 1.87
CA PRO A 192 -15.02 7.03 0.95
C PRO A 192 -15.98 5.88 0.98
N SER A 193 -17.23 6.24 0.78
CA SER A 193 -18.37 5.38 0.58
C SER A 193 -19.35 6.15 -0.32
N TYR A 194 -20.32 5.45 -0.91
CA TYR A 194 -21.13 6.00 -2.00
C TYR A 194 -22.51 6.43 -1.52
N GLU A 195 -23.05 7.47 -2.14
CA GLU A 195 -24.39 7.96 -1.84
C GLU A 195 -25.44 6.87 -2.09
N ALA A 196 -26.41 6.75 -1.18
CA ALA A 196 -27.57 5.89 -1.38
C ALA A 196 -28.46 6.41 -2.53
N VAL A 197 -29.13 5.50 -3.24
CA VAL A 197 -30.05 5.87 -4.34
C VAL A 197 -31.24 6.70 -3.88
N SER A 198 -31.66 6.56 -2.61
CA SER A 198 -32.81 7.28 -2.05
C SER A 198 -32.70 7.39 -0.53
N THR A 199 -33.55 8.22 0.08
CA THR A 199 -33.71 8.30 1.54
C THR A 199 -34.62 7.21 2.12
N SER A 200 -35.25 6.38 1.27
CA SER A 200 -36.00 5.21 1.71
C SER A 200 -35.03 4.09 2.07
N ASN A 201 -35.21 3.49 3.23
CA ASN A 201 -34.44 2.32 3.65
C ASN A 201 -35.07 0.99 3.18
N VAL A 202 -36.13 1.02 2.36
CA VAL A 202 -36.74 -0.18 1.79
C VAL A 202 -35.74 -0.94 0.94
N GLY A 203 -35.56 -2.24 1.23
CA GLY A 203 -34.59 -3.09 0.55
C GLY A 203 -33.16 -3.01 1.11
N ALA A 204 -32.84 -2.00 1.91
CA ALA A 204 -31.58 -1.92 2.65
C ALA A 204 -31.70 -2.63 4.01
N THR A 205 -30.56 -3.07 4.55
CA THR A 205 -30.50 -3.76 5.85
C THR A 205 -29.38 -3.19 6.71
N LEU A 206 -29.67 -2.97 7.99
CA LEU A 206 -28.69 -2.63 9.02
C LEU A 206 -28.63 -3.76 10.03
N THR A 207 -27.42 -4.22 10.37
CA THR A 207 -27.21 -5.23 11.40
C THR A 207 -26.12 -4.78 12.37
N ARG A 208 -26.06 -5.41 13.54
CA ARG A 208 -24.96 -5.24 14.51
C ARG A 208 -24.45 -6.59 15.00
N ARG A 209 -23.23 -6.63 15.51
CA ARG A 209 -22.62 -7.78 16.18
C ARG A 209 -21.44 -7.34 17.04
N VAL A 210 -21.07 -8.08 18.08
CA VAL A 210 -19.95 -7.69 18.94
C VAL A 210 -18.62 -8.11 18.28
N HIS A 211 -18.54 -9.36 17.82
CA HIS A 211 -17.37 -9.92 17.13
C HIS A 211 -17.67 -10.20 15.67
N GLN A 212 -16.63 -10.23 14.83
CA GLN A 212 -16.78 -10.44 13.37
C GLN A 212 -17.48 -11.76 13.00
N ASP A 213 -17.26 -12.83 13.78
CA ASP A 213 -17.82 -14.17 13.55
C ASP A 213 -19.16 -14.41 14.25
N ASP A 214 -19.64 -13.46 15.05
CA ASP A 214 -20.96 -13.57 15.70
C ASP A 214 -22.09 -13.55 14.66
N ALA A 215 -23.22 -14.14 15.05
CA ALA A 215 -24.44 -14.00 14.28
C ALA A 215 -24.83 -12.52 14.17
N ARG A 216 -25.20 -12.08 12.96
CA ARG A 216 -25.69 -10.72 12.74
C ARG A 216 -27.05 -10.53 13.41
N GLU A 217 -27.16 -9.52 14.25
CA GLU A 217 -28.42 -9.06 14.83
C GLU A 217 -29.08 -8.01 13.92
N PRO A 218 -30.24 -8.29 13.30
CA PRO A 218 -30.92 -7.31 12.48
C PRO A 218 -31.45 -6.14 13.31
N ILE A 219 -31.22 -4.92 12.84
CA ILE A 219 -31.90 -3.72 13.35
C ILE A 219 -33.10 -3.46 12.44
N SER A 220 -34.30 -3.39 13.03
CA SER A 220 -35.55 -3.17 12.30
C SER A 220 -35.48 -1.89 11.48
N ASN A 221 -35.99 -1.90 10.24
CA ASN A 221 -36.07 -0.70 9.39
C ASN A 221 -36.99 0.39 9.97
N ARG A 222 -37.68 0.14 11.09
CA ARG A 222 -38.42 1.14 11.86
C ARG A 222 -37.54 1.94 12.83
N ASP A 223 -36.35 1.44 13.13
CA ASP A 223 -35.45 1.98 14.15
C ASP A 223 -34.25 2.72 13.56
N TRP A 224 -34.11 2.75 12.22
CA TRP A 224 -33.05 3.50 11.54
C TRP A 224 -33.56 4.11 10.23
N ALA A 225 -32.93 5.19 9.78
CA ALA A 225 -33.29 5.87 8.53
C ALA A 225 -32.05 6.42 7.82
N PHE A 226 -32.14 6.60 6.50
CA PHE A 226 -31.19 7.43 5.75
C PHE A 226 -31.48 8.91 6.07
N ALA A 227 -30.87 9.39 7.15
CA ALA A 227 -31.14 10.67 7.78
C ALA A 227 -29.98 11.11 8.69
N ASP A 228 -30.01 12.39 9.08
CA ASP A 228 -29.11 13.01 10.05
C ASP A 228 -29.86 13.28 11.37
N CYS A 229 -29.36 12.68 12.45
CA CYS A 229 -29.87 12.88 13.81
C CYS A 229 -28.91 13.66 14.72
N SER A 230 -27.97 14.41 14.14
CA SER A 230 -27.00 15.19 14.90
C SER A 230 -27.64 16.40 15.59
N SER A 231 -28.72 16.95 15.02
CA SER A 231 -29.45 18.11 15.56
C SER A 231 -30.93 17.86 15.83
N VAL A 232 -31.55 16.88 15.16
CA VAL A 232 -32.96 16.51 15.33
C VAL A 232 -33.00 15.04 15.77
N PRO A 233 -33.71 14.67 16.86
CA PRO A 233 -33.84 13.27 17.25
C PRO A 233 -34.45 12.39 16.14
N PHE A 234 -34.27 11.07 16.25
CA PHE A 234 -34.87 10.11 15.32
C PHE A 234 -36.36 10.42 15.04
N PRO A 235 -36.80 10.46 13.77
CA PRO A 235 -36.14 9.96 12.56
C PRO A 235 -35.14 10.92 11.88
N GLY A 236 -34.85 12.10 12.46
CA GLY A 236 -33.87 13.05 11.94
C GLY A 236 -34.28 13.76 10.66
N VAL A 237 -33.31 14.41 10.01
CA VAL A 237 -33.48 15.10 8.73
C VAL A 237 -33.08 14.15 7.59
N PRO A 238 -33.96 13.83 6.62
CA PRO A 238 -33.65 12.90 5.53
C PRO A 238 -32.34 13.21 4.79
N SER A 239 -31.52 12.18 4.53
CA SER A 239 -30.19 12.33 3.94
C SER A 239 -29.75 11.04 3.25
N THR A 240 -29.32 11.13 1.99
CA THR A 240 -28.77 9.98 1.23
C THR A 240 -27.31 9.65 1.58
N ILE A 241 -26.70 10.43 2.47
CA ILE A 241 -25.28 10.34 2.84
C ILE A 241 -25.06 10.05 4.32
N LYS A 242 -26.13 9.90 5.10
CA LYS A 242 -26.06 9.62 6.54
C LYS A 242 -27.06 8.53 6.93
N VAL A 243 -26.74 7.79 7.98
CA VAL A 243 -27.64 6.86 8.64
C VAL A 243 -27.84 7.33 10.08
N CYS A 244 -29.10 7.50 10.46
CA CYS A 244 -29.53 7.78 11.81
C CYS A 244 -30.09 6.50 12.44
N LEU A 245 -29.74 6.26 13.72
CA LEU A 245 -30.20 5.12 14.50
C LEU A 245 -30.94 5.59 15.76
N SER A 246 -32.15 5.09 15.96
CA SER A 246 -32.90 5.22 17.22
C SER A 246 -32.14 4.52 18.34
N GLY A 247 -31.88 5.24 19.44
CA GLY A 247 -31.10 4.71 20.56
C GLY A 247 -29.58 4.78 20.39
N ASN A 248 -29.09 5.44 19.32
CA ASN A 248 -27.68 5.66 18.98
C ASN A 248 -26.90 4.39 18.57
N PHE A 249 -25.81 4.64 17.86
CA PHE A 249 -24.70 3.71 17.69
C PHE A 249 -23.82 3.72 18.95
N ASP A 250 -23.31 2.55 19.34
CA ASP A 250 -22.38 2.38 20.47
C ASP A 250 -20.98 1.93 20.00
N THR A 251 -20.06 1.80 20.95
CA THR A 251 -18.64 1.46 20.70
C THR A 251 -18.34 -0.03 20.75
N ASN A 252 -19.30 -0.84 21.22
CA ASN A 252 -19.13 -2.26 21.47
C ASN A 252 -19.61 -3.14 20.30
N HIS A 253 -20.29 -2.54 19.32
CA HIS A 253 -20.78 -3.25 18.15
C HIS A 253 -20.10 -2.82 16.86
N ILE A 254 -19.94 -3.80 15.98
CA ILE A 254 -19.68 -3.65 14.56
C ILE A 254 -21.04 -3.54 13.87
N TYR A 255 -21.32 -2.39 13.26
CA TYR A 255 -22.52 -2.16 12.46
C TYR A 255 -22.25 -2.47 11.00
N GLU A 256 -23.19 -3.10 10.32
CA GLU A 256 -23.07 -3.44 8.90
C GLU A 256 -24.31 -3.02 8.14
N LEU A 257 -24.10 -2.21 7.09
CA LEU A 257 -25.13 -1.67 6.21
C LEU A 257 -24.99 -2.27 4.81
N LEU A 258 -26.08 -2.82 4.28
CA LEU A 258 -26.21 -3.23 2.88
C LEU A 258 -27.26 -2.37 2.19
N TYR A 259 -26.87 -1.66 1.14
CA TYR A 259 -27.74 -0.69 0.46
C TYR A 259 -27.37 -0.50 -1.00
N ASP A 260 -28.31 -0.01 -1.80
CA ASP A 260 -28.05 0.32 -3.21
C ASP A 260 -27.46 1.74 -3.29
N ALA A 261 -26.25 1.82 -3.86
CA ALA A 261 -25.53 3.06 -4.06
C ALA A 261 -25.43 3.40 -5.55
N LYS A 262 -25.14 4.66 -5.86
CA LYS A 262 -25.06 5.19 -7.23
C LYS A 262 -23.76 5.93 -7.50
N ASN A 263 -23.48 6.15 -8.79
CA ASN A 263 -22.40 7.01 -9.28
C ASN A 263 -20.97 6.51 -8.92
N PRO A 264 -20.56 5.32 -9.40
CA PRO A 264 -19.21 4.82 -9.16
C PRO A 264 -18.18 5.66 -9.93
N THR A 265 -17.02 5.88 -9.32
CA THR A 265 -15.88 6.54 -9.95
C THR A 265 -14.96 5.53 -10.63
N VAL A 266 -14.23 5.97 -11.65
CA VAL A 266 -13.25 5.14 -12.38
C VAL A 266 -11.92 5.11 -11.60
N LEU A 267 -11.92 4.46 -10.43
CA LEU A 267 -10.83 4.50 -9.44
C LEU A 267 -9.46 4.10 -10.01
N GLY A 268 -9.42 3.10 -10.88
CA GLY A 268 -8.18 2.58 -11.45
C GLY A 268 -7.40 3.60 -12.29
N LEU A 269 -7.99 4.75 -12.65
CA LEU A 269 -7.26 5.86 -13.28
C LEU A 269 -6.14 6.42 -12.39
N GLY A 270 -6.21 6.25 -11.05
CA GLY A 270 -5.11 6.59 -10.16
C GLY A 270 -3.80 5.86 -10.53
N PHE A 271 -3.89 4.60 -10.99
CA PHE A 271 -2.72 3.84 -11.46
C PHE A 271 -2.12 4.44 -12.73
N ALA A 272 -2.97 4.76 -13.71
CA ALA A 272 -2.53 5.40 -14.95
C ALA A 272 -1.90 6.77 -14.68
N ALA A 273 -2.54 7.59 -13.83
CA ALA A 273 -2.05 8.93 -13.51
C ALA A 273 -0.67 8.92 -12.85
N THR A 274 -0.45 8.01 -11.88
CA THR A 274 0.88 7.85 -11.26
C THR A 274 1.91 7.32 -12.25
N ARG A 275 1.57 6.31 -13.05
CA ARG A 275 2.45 5.79 -14.12
C ARG A 275 2.91 6.91 -15.05
N ASP A 276 1.96 7.71 -15.53
CA ASP A 276 2.20 8.76 -16.51
C ASP A 276 2.99 9.92 -15.89
N PHE A 277 2.68 10.29 -14.64
CA PHE A 277 3.43 11.33 -13.91
C PHE A 277 4.89 10.93 -13.67
N ILE A 278 5.14 9.70 -13.23
CA ILE A 278 6.51 9.21 -13.03
C ILE A 278 7.26 9.14 -14.36
N SER A 279 6.63 8.60 -15.42
CA SER A 279 7.25 8.57 -16.75
C SER A 279 7.56 9.99 -17.25
N PHE A 280 6.64 10.95 -17.06
CA PHE A 280 6.85 12.35 -17.40
C PHE A 280 8.04 12.96 -16.66
N LEU A 281 8.14 12.77 -15.34
CA LEU A 281 9.24 13.31 -14.55
C LEU A 281 10.61 12.73 -14.93
N ARG A 282 10.63 11.50 -15.46
CA ARG A 282 11.85 10.79 -15.85
C ARG A 282 12.33 11.15 -17.26
N ASN A 283 11.42 11.42 -18.18
CA ASN A 283 11.72 11.57 -19.59
C ASN A 283 11.70 13.05 -20.00
N SER A 284 12.69 13.51 -20.79
CA SER A 284 12.66 14.85 -21.38
C SER A 284 11.49 15.03 -22.33
N ASN A 285 11.03 16.28 -22.44
CA ASN A 285 10.24 16.82 -23.55
C ASN A 285 10.96 16.82 -24.92
N GLY A 286 11.93 15.94 -25.12
CA GLY A 286 12.56 15.70 -26.41
C GLY A 286 11.80 14.59 -27.09
N ALA A 287 11.06 14.95 -28.13
CA ALA A 287 10.38 14.07 -29.08
C ALA A 287 10.77 12.58 -28.97
N SER A 288 9.78 11.76 -28.62
CA SER A 288 9.52 10.58 -29.44
C SER A 288 9.46 11.07 -30.90
N THR A 289 10.60 11.09 -31.61
CA THR A 289 10.53 10.77 -33.03
C THR A 289 10.19 9.30 -33.02
N GLY A 290 8.89 9.01 -32.95
CA GLY A 290 8.36 7.67 -33.15
C GLY A 290 9.03 7.10 -34.38
N HIS A 291 9.98 6.20 -34.18
CA HIS A 291 10.41 5.30 -35.22
C HIS A 291 9.30 4.26 -35.32
N CYS A 292 8.24 4.64 -36.03
CA CYS A 292 7.29 3.68 -36.57
C CYS A 292 8.02 2.88 -37.64
N GLY A 293 8.59 1.75 -37.25
CA GLY A 293 9.30 0.86 -38.13
C GLY A 293 10.30 0.05 -37.33
N LYS A 294 10.26 -1.28 -37.51
CA LYS A 294 11.20 -2.24 -36.95
C LYS A 294 12.62 -1.68 -37.01
N ASP A 295 13.33 -1.67 -35.87
CA ASP A 295 14.76 -1.94 -35.71
C ASP A 295 15.14 -1.73 -34.23
N HIS A 296 14.76 -2.71 -33.40
CA HIS A 296 15.34 -2.90 -32.08
C HIS A 296 15.53 -4.40 -31.84
N ASP A 297 16.28 -5.03 -32.73
CA ASP A 297 16.90 -6.34 -32.51
C ASP A 297 18.36 -6.27 -32.97
N GLU A 298 19.18 -5.39 -32.38
CA GLU A 298 20.64 -5.42 -32.59
C GLU A 298 21.39 -4.73 -31.44
N ALA A 299 21.29 -5.32 -30.25
CA ALA A 299 22.27 -5.13 -29.16
C ALA A 299 22.15 -6.24 -28.10
N ARG A 300 21.98 -7.50 -28.52
CA ARG A 300 22.24 -8.68 -27.69
C ARG A 300 22.75 -9.79 -28.59
N GLY A 301 24.05 -10.04 -28.52
CA GLY A 301 24.77 -10.95 -29.41
C GLY A 301 24.11 -12.32 -29.55
N ARG A 302 24.01 -12.75 -30.80
CA ARG A 302 24.06 -14.14 -31.22
C ARG A 302 24.82 -14.20 -32.54
N ASP A 303 25.79 -15.10 -32.50
CA ASP A 303 26.54 -15.81 -33.53
C ASP A 303 26.04 -15.73 -34.99
N ASP A 304 27.05 -15.62 -35.84
CA ASP A 304 27.13 -15.60 -37.31
C ASP A 304 26.18 -16.57 -38.05
N ASP A 305 25.61 -16.12 -39.18
CA ASP A 305 25.80 -16.68 -40.54
C ASP A 305 24.79 -16.11 -41.57
N ASP A 306 25.32 -15.75 -42.73
CA ASP A 306 24.75 -15.69 -44.10
C ASP A 306 23.82 -14.52 -44.60
N ASP A 307 24.44 -13.70 -45.47
CA ASP A 307 24.09 -13.27 -46.85
C ASP A 307 22.75 -12.59 -47.24
N ASP A 308 22.93 -11.38 -47.82
CA ASP A 308 22.24 -10.73 -48.99
C ASP A 308 20.68 -10.61 -48.95
N ASP A 309 19.97 -9.62 -49.53
CA ASP A 309 20.22 -8.66 -50.58
C ASP A 309 19.23 -7.47 -50.45
N GLY A 310 19.65 -6.28 -50.91
CA GLY A 310 18.93 -5.01 -50.71
C GLY A 310 17.72 -4.76 -51.60
N LEU A 311 16.88 -3.79 -51.22
CA LEU A 311 16.02 -3.01 -52.12
C LEU A 311 15.58 -1.70 -51.44
N GLU A 312 16.01 -0.58 -52.02
CA GLU A 312 15.65 0.79 -51.65
C GLU A 312 14.16 1.12 -51.94
N GLY A 313 13.63 2.08 -51.17
CA GLY A 313 12.68 3.06 -51.68
C GLY A 313 11.20 2.85 -51.34
N ARG A 314 10.77 3.29 -50.14
CA ARG A 314 9.38 3.77 -49.93
C ARG A 314 9.35 5.00 -49.04
N ASN A 315 8.62 6.01 -49.50
CA ASN A 315 8.38 7.32 -48.90
C ASN A 315 8.18 7.28 -47.37
N LYS A 316 9.08 7.94 -46.63
CA LYS A 316 8.85 8.33 -45.23
C LYS A 316 7.77 9.41 -45.20
N ALA A 317 6.52 9.02 -44.97
CA ALA A 317 5.48 9.96 -44.59
C ALA A 317 5.88 10.58 -43.24
N SER A 318 6.01 11.90 -43.18
CA SER A 318 6.27 12.63 -41.94
C SER A 318 5.09 12.45 -40.98
N CYS A 319 5.37 12.03 -39.75
CA CYS A 319 4.38 11.98 -38.69
C CYS A 319 3.84 13.39 -38.38
N PRO A 320 2.58 13.54 -37.94
CA PRO A 320 2.08 14.80 -37.41
C PRO A 320 2.98 15.26 -36.26
N ALA A 321 3.32 16.54 -36.22
CA ALA A 321 4.08 17.11 -35.11
C ALA A 321 3.30 16.90 -33.79
N ALA A 322 3.92 16.23 -32.82
CA ALA A 322 3.38 16.10 -31.47
C ALA A 322 3.12 17.50 -30.89
N ALA A 323 2.00 17.66 -30.17
CA ALA A 323 1.69 18.89 -29.46
C ALA A 323 2.85 19.25 -28.49
N ALA A 324 3.09 20.54 -28.27
CA ALA A 324 4.16 21.01 -27.39
C ALA A 324 4.06 20.35 -26.00
N ILE A 325 5.07 19.55 -25.65
CA ILE A 325 5.09 18.78 -24.40
C ILE A 325 5.33 19.74 -23.21
N PRO A 326 4.54 19.68 -22.13
CA PRO A 326 4.65 20.60 -20.98
C PRO A 326 6.03 20.51 -20.31
N GLU A 327 6.65 21.64 -19.93
CA GLU A 327 8.02 21.69 -19.35
C GLU A 327 8.21 20.74 -18.16
N ASN A 328 9.11 19.75 -18.29
CA ASN A 328 9.48 18.85 -17.19
C ASN A 328 10.44 19.56 -16.22
N PRO A 329 10.04 19.79 -14.94
CA PRO A 329 10.85 20.55 -13.97
C PRO A 329 12.13 19.84 -13.52
N LEU A 330 12.32 18.57 -13.88
CA LEU A 330 13.52 17.79 -13.57
C LEU A 330 14.48 17.62 -14.76
N GLY A 331 14.03 17.99 -15.97
CA GLY A 331 14.76 17.73 -17.21
C GLY A 331 15.21 16.27 -17.31
N ASN A 332 16.50 16.05 -17.64
CA ASN A 332 17.11 14.73 -17.76
C ASN A 332 17.89 14.28 -16.52
N SER A 333 17.58 14.81 -15.34
CA SER A 333 18.38 14.59 -14.14
C SER A 333 18.10 13.23 -13.47
N ILE A 334 16.96 12.60 -13.78
CA ILE A 334 16.53 11.34 -13.17
C ILE A 334 16.96 10.16 -14.05
N LYS A 335 17.72 9.24 -13.45
CA LYS A 335 18.20 8.01 -14.12
C LYS A 335 17.39 6.78 -13.71
N ASN A 336 16.96 6.73 -12.45
CA ASN A 336 16.21 5.61 -11.89
C ASN A 336 15.08 6.13 -10.99
N ALA A 337 14.03 5.32 -10.82
CA ALA A 337 12.92 5.58 -9.93
C ALA A 337 12.65 4.39 -9.00
N ILE A 338 12.40 4.72 -7.74
CA ILE A 338 11.96 3.79 -6.70
C ILE A 338 10.59 4.26 -6.23
N ILE A 339 9.61 3.36 -6.20
CA ILE A 339 8.31 3.63 -5.57
C ILE A 339 8.31 3.11 -4.12
N TYR A 340 7.83 3.91 -3.20
CA TYR A 340 7.62 3.55 -1.80
C TYR A 340 6.16 3.78 -1.42
N GLY A 341 5.63 2.93 -0.55
CA GLY A 341 4.27 3.09 -0.04
C GLY A 341 4.07 2.30 1.24
N SER A 342 3.46 2.94 2.22
CA SER A 342 3.19 2.39 3.55
C SER A 342 1.71 2.03 3.70
N SER A 343 1.41 0.83 4.23
CA SER A 343 0.05 0.37 4.51
C SER A 343 -0.84 0.34 3.25
N GLN A 344 -1.93 1.10 3.18
CA GLN A 344 -2.77 1.29 1.98
C GLN A 344 -1.94 1.47 0.70
N SER A 345 -1.00 2.42 0.70
CA SER A 345 -0.12 2.70 -0.43
C SER A 345 0.78 1.53 -0.81
N GLY A 346 1.23 0.72 0.16
CA GLY A 346 2.00 -0.50 -0.13
C GLY A 346 1.15 -1.56 -0.82
N ARG A 347 -0.12 -1.71 -0.40
CA ARG A 347 -1.11 -2.59 -1.06
C ARG A 347 -1.43 -2.09 -2.47
N TRP A 348 -1.47 -0.78 -2.65
CA TRP A 348 -1.64 -0.13 -3.94
C TRP A 348 -0.48 -0.44 -4.88
N ILE A 349 0.77 -0.34 -4.42
CA ILE A 349 1.96 -0.69 -5.23
C ILE A 349 1.93 -2.14 -5.70
N ARG A 350 1.51 -3.07 -4.84
CA ARG A 350 1.33 -4.49 -5.22
C ARG A 350 0.33 -4.61 -6.38
N THR A 351 -0.77 -3.88 -6.30
CA THR A 351 -1.81 -3.87 -7.34
C THR A 351 -1.33 -3.17 -8.62
N PHE A 352 -0.63 -2.04 -8.51
CA PHE A 352 0.01 -1.32 -9.63
C PHE A 352 0.91 -2.24 -10.45
N ILE A 353 1.81 -2.98 -9.78
CA ILE A 353 2.72 -3.94 -10.42
C ILE A 353 1.93 -5.09 -11.05
N GLN A 354 0.98 -5.65 -10.31
CA GLN A 354 0.21 -6.81 -10.73
C GLN A 354 -0.71 -6.52 -11.92
N LEU A 355 -1.29 -5.32 -12.00
CA LEU A 355 -2.07 -4.85 -13.14
C LEU A 355 -1.20 -4.40 -14.33
N GLY A 356 0.12 -4.36 -14.18
CA GLY A 356 1.07 -4.12 -15.27
C GLY A 356 1.39 -2.64 -15.51
N PHE A 357 1.04 -1.74 -14.60
CA PHE A 357 1.29 -0.30 -14.76
C PHE A 357 2.77 0.10 -14.66
N ASN A 358 3.70 -0.83 -14.40
CA ASN A 358 5.14 -0.54 -14.48
C ASN A 358 5.69 -0.44 -15.92
N GLN A 359 4.81 -0.35 -16.91
CA GLN A 359 5.12 -0.04 -18.30
C GLN A 359 4.24 1.13 -18.76
N ASP A 360 4.82 2.14 -19.41
CA ASP A 360 4.08 3.24 -20.03
C ASP A 360 3.56 2.87 -21.44
N GLU A 361 2.68 3.67 -22.06
CA GLU A 361 2.14 3.41 -23.41
C GLU A 361 3.23 3.42 -24.49
N ASN A 362 4.35 4.11 -24.25
CA ASN A 362 5.54 4.06 -25.08
C ASN A 362 6.39 2.80 -24.81
N ARG A 363 5.88 1.89 -23.97
CA ARG A 363 6.46 0.60 -23.60
C ARG A 363 7.76 0.72 -22.79
N ASN A 364 8.07 1.89 -22.25
CA ASN A 364 9.21 2.12 -21.38
C ASN A 364 8.91 1.65 -19.95
N LEU A 365 9.99 1.29 -19.24
CA LEU A 365 9.96 0.97 -17.82
C LEU A 365 9.67 2.22 -17.00
N VAL A 366 8.75 2.14 -16.05
CA VAL A 366 8.41 3.29 -15.18
C VAL A 366 9.21 3.31 -13.88
N LEU A 367 9.50 2.15 -13.30
CA LEU A 367 10.22 1.99 -12.03
C LEU A 367 11.23 0.85 -12.09
N GLU A 368 12.45 1.10 -11.63
CA GLU A 368 13.46 0.07 -11.38
C GLU A 368 13.28 -0.62 -10.02
N GLY A 369 12.69 0.08 -9.04
CA GLY A 369 12.58 -0.39 -7.67
C GLY A 369 11.20 -0.17 -7.05
N ALA A 370 10.79 -1.08 -6.15
CA ALA A 370 9.57 -0.93 -5.36
C ALA A 370 9.76 -1.40 -3.91
N ILE A 371 9.22 -0.62 -2.97
CA ILE A 371 9.16 -0.94 -1.54
C ILE A 371 7.70 -0.89 -1.07
N PRO A 372 6.91 -1.95 -1.34
CA PRO A 372 5.62 -2.10 -0.70
C PRO A 372 5.83 -2.48 0.77
N HIS A 373 5.49 -1.55 1.68
CA HIS A 373 5.71 -1.67 3.12
C HIS A 373 4.39 -1.88 3.87
N LYS A 374 4.35 -2.91 4.73
CA LYS A 374 3.17 -3.34 5.52
C LYS A 374 1.97 -3.68 4.66
N SER A 375 2.23 -4.52 3.66
CA SER A 375 1.34 -4.71 2.53
C SER A 375 1.17 -6.19 2.20
N SER A 376 0.74 -7.00 3.15
CA SER A 376 0.50 -8.42 2.87
C SER A 376 -0.59 -8.61 1.81
N ASN A 377 -1.64 -7.81 1.91
CA ASN A 377 -2.77 -7.81 0.99
C ASN A 377 -2.57 -6.84 -0.19
N ARG A 378 -3.51 -6.88 -1.12
CA ARG A 378 -3.81 -5.84 -2.11
C ARG A 378 -5.00 -5.01 -1.60
N GLY A 379 -5.73 -4.33 -2.47
CA GLY A 379 -6.90 -3.55 -2.06
C GLY A 379 -7.89 -3.34 -3.20
N ALA A 380 -9.07 -2.83 -2.85
CA ALA A 380 -10.19 -2.55 -3.76
C ALA A 380 -9.97 -1.27 -4.58
N PHE A 381 -8.81 -1.15 -5.23
CA PHE A 381 -8.39 0.05 -5.97
C PHE A 381 -8.91 0.08 -7.41
N ASN A 382 -9.40 -1.05 -7.91
CA ASN A 382 -9.90 -1.22 -9.26
C ASN A 382 -11.25 -1.95 -9.29
N VAL A 383 -12.04 -1.84 -8.23
CA VAL A 383 -13.37 -2.46 -8.13
C VAL A 383 -14.43 -1.38 -8.35
N ARG A 384 -15.50 -1.68 -9.08
CA ARG A 384 -16.65 -0.76 -9.18
C ARG A 384 -17.25 -0.56 -7.78
N PHE A 385 -17.48 0.68 -7.40
CA PHE A 385 -17.84 1.04 -6.02
C PHE A 385 -16.77 0.64 -4.99
N GLY A 386 -15.50 0.57 -5.41
CA GLY A 386 -14.37 0.41 -4.49
C GLY A 386 -14.24 1.61 -3.55
N GLN A 387 -13.73 1.34 -2.37
CA GLN A 387 -13.47 2.29 -1.28
C GLN A 387 -12.05 2.02 -0.80
N PRO A 388 -11.04 2.70 -1.37
CA PRO A 388 -9.63 2.43 -1.14
C PRO A 388 -9.17 2.62 0.32
N ASP A 389 -9.86 3.44 1.11
CA ASP A 389 -9.55 3.67 2.53
C ASP A 389 -9.81 2.48 3.46
N ARG A 390 -10.71 1.59 3.05
CA ARG A 390 -11.06 0.41 3.85
C ARG A 390 -9.90 -0.57 3.89
N LEU A 391 -9.62 -1.09 5.08
CA LEU A 391 -8.66 -2.16 5.26
C LEU A 391 -9.23 -3.44 4.64
N SER A 392 -8.42 -4.19 3.91
CA SER A 392 -8.85 -5.45 3.28
C SER A 392 -8.81 -6.60 4.30
N GLY A 393 -9.64 -6.46 5.34
CA GLY A 393 -9.84 -7.40 6.44
C GLY A 393 -8.70 -7.47 7.45
N THR A 394 -8.92 -6.93 8.65
CA THR A 394 -8.18 -7.29 9.88
C THR A 394 -8.96 -8.36 10.67
N GLN A 395 -8.57 -8.66 11.91
CA GLN A 395 -9.35 -9.58 12.74
C GLN A 395 -10.69 -8.96 13.15
N HIS A 396 -10.70 -7.68 13.52
CA HIS A 396 -11.88 -6.99 14.05
C HIS A 396 -12.59 -6.13 13.01
N THR A 397 -11.89 -5.64 11.98
CA THR A 397 -12.45 -4.69 11.01
C THR A 397 -12.47 -5.28 9.59
N GLU A 398 -13.56 -5.03 8.87
CA GLU A 398 -13.64 -5.14 7.42
C GLU A 398 -13.29 -6.52 6.83
N ARG A 399 -13.53 -7.60 7.59
CA ARG A 399 -13.07 -8.97 7.26
C ARG A 399 -13.63 -9.50 5.93
N GLN A 400 -14.73 -8.93 5.45
CA GLN A 400 -15.37 -9.28 4.18
C GLN A 400 -15.00 -8.34 3.02
N TYR A 401 -14.17 -7.33 3.25
CA TYR A 401 -13.84 -6.34 2.23
C TYR A 401 -12.71 -6.83 1.29
N PRO A 402 -12.80 -6.61 -0.04
CA PRO A 402 -11.83 -7.15 -0.98
C PRO A 402 -10.43 -6.54 -0.83
N GLY A 403 -9.43 -7.32 -1.25
CA GLY A 403 -8.00 -7.03 -1.25
C GLY A 403 -7.13 -8.25 -0.85
N ALA A 404 -7.73 -9.28 -0.26
CA ALA A 404 -7.03 -10.48 0.17
C ALA A 404 -7.15 -11.67 -0.81
N GLU A 405 -7.76 -11.45 -1.97
CA GLU A 405 -7.97 -12.46 -3.00
C GLU A 405 -6.67 -12.88 -3.67
N SER A 406 -6.63 -14.12 -4.17
CA SER A 406 -5.46 -14.64 -4.88
C SER A 406 -5.25 -13.96 -6.25
N SER A 407 -4.02 -13.83 -6.72
CA SER A 407 -2.76 -14.32 -6.14
C SER A 407 -2.12 -13.32 -5.15
N GLN A 408 -1.72 -13.82 -3.98
CA GLN A 408 -0.96 -13.06 -2.98
C GLN A 408 0.56 -13.18 -3.16
N THR A 409 1.01 -14.16 -3.95
CA THR A 409 2.43 -14.50 -4.11
C THR A 409 3.07 -13.68 -5.22
N TRP A 410 4.35 -13.32 -5.05
CA TRP A 410 5.10 -12.62 -6.12
C TRP A 410 5.40 -13.55 -7.31
N GLY A 411 5.74 -14.80 -7.03
CA GLY A 411 5.89 -15.85 -8.05
C GLY A 411 4.55 -16.50 -8.39
N VAL A 412 4.52 -17.28 -9.47
CA VAL A 412 3.37 -18.12 -9.81
C VAL A 412 3.18 -19.16 -8.72
N SER A 413 1.96 -19.28 -8.21
CA SER A 413 1.53 -20.38 -7.35
C SER A 413 0.12 -20.81 -7.74
N HIS A 414 -0.26 -22.03 -7.36
CA HIS A 414 -1.63 -22.50 -7.50
C HIS A 414 -2.34 -22.38 -6.15
N ASP A 415 -3.36 -21.51 -6.09
CA ASP A 415 -4.30 -21.47 -4.99
C ASP A 415 -5.46 -22.42 -5.29
N ARG A 416 -5.47 -23.58 -4.61
CA ARG A 416 -6.53 -24.58 -4.79
C ARG A 416 -7.89 -24.16 -4.21
N ILE A 417 -7.90 -23.24 -3.25
CA ILE A 417 -9.12 -22.77 -2.59
C ILE A 417 -9.87 -21.81 -3.54
N ALA A 418 -9.13 -20.90 -4.19
CA ALA A 418 -9.68 -19.99 -5.19
C ALA A 418 -9.76 -20.57 -6.61
N GLY A 419 -9.02 -21.65 -6.89
CA GLY A 419 -8.90 -22.21 -8.24
C GLY A 419 -8.07 -21.35 -9.20
N ILE A 420 -7.11 -20.58 -8.69
CA ILE A 420 -6.33 -19.60 -9.46
C ILE A 420 -4.87 -20.01 -9.52
N THR A 421 -4.27 -19.97 -10.71
CA THR A 421 -2.83 -20.15 -10.91
C THR A 421 -2.24 -18.87 -11.46
N ALA A 422 -1.64 -18.05 -10.59
CA ALA A 422 -1.09 -16.75 -10.96
C ALA A 422 -0.03 -16.27 -9.96
N GLY A 423 0.73 -15.26 -10.35
CA GLY A 423 1.65 -14.51 -9.50
C GLY A 423 1.63 -13.01 -9.82
N GLN A 424 1.91 -12.17 -8.82
CA GLN A 424 1.86 -10.71 -9.00
C GLN A 424 2.86 -10.16 -10.03
N LEU A 425 3.88 -10.94 -10.42
CA LEU A 425 4.86 -10.53 -11.42
C LEU A 425 4.54 -11.00 -12.85
N ASP A 426 3.42 -11.69 -13.07
CA ASP A 426 3.19 -12.35 -14.37
C ASP A 426 3.01 -11.34 -15.52
N ARG A 427 2.29 -10.24 -15.30
CA ARG A 427 2.16 -9.17 -16.30
C ARG A 427 3.51 -8.52 -16.60
N CYS A 428 4.24 -8.09 -15.56
CA CYS A 428 5.52 -7.40 -15.74
C CYS A 428 6.61 -8.29 -16.37
N ARG A 429 6.53 -9.62 -16.20
CA ARG A 429 7.47 -10.56 -16.84
C ARG A 429 7.28 -10.58 -18.35
N ARG A 430 6.03 -10.60 -18.81
CA ARG A 430 5.70 -10.57 -20.26
C ARG A 430 6.17 -9.29 -20.92
N THR A 431 6.05 -8.16 -20.21
CA THR A 431 6.45 -6.83 -20.71
C THR A 431 7.90 -6.45 -20.38
N ARG A 432 8.68 -7.34 -19.74
CA ARG A 432 10.05 -7.08 -19.26
C ARG A 432 10.14 -5.82 -18.38
N SER A 433 9.10 -5.55 -17.61
CA SER A 433 8.97 -4.36 -16.76
C SER A 433 8.90 -4.69 -15.27
N CYS A 434 9.43 -5.83 -14.83
CA CYS A 434 9.42 -6.15 -13.39
C CYS A 434 10.46 -5.33 -12.61
N PRO A 435 10.07 -4.65 -11.53
CA PRO A 435 11.02 -3.95 -10.67
C PRO A 435 11.79 -4.91 -9.77
N LYS A 436 12.87 -4.43 -9.16
CA LYS A 436 13.48 -5.01 -7.95
C LYS A 436 12.60 -4.65 -6.75
N ILE A 437 12.25 -5.62 -5.92
CA ILE A 437 11.22 -5.44 -4.88
C ILE A 437 11.75 -5.80 -3.51
N PHE A 438 11.63 -4.88 -2.56
CA PHE A 438 11.74 -5.16 -1.13
C PHE A 438 10.36 -5.10 -0.49
N HIS A 439 9.74 -6.26 -0.32
CA HIS A 439 8.48 -6.38 0.41
C HIS A 439 8.78 -6.43 1.92
N THR A 440 8.40 -5.38 2.64
CA THR A 440 8.69 -5.29 4.08
C THR A 440 7.40 -5.33 4.88
N ASN A 441 7.39 -6.02 6.03
CA ASN A 441 6.22 -6.18 6.88
C ASN A 441 6.61 -6.15 8.36
N THR A 442 5.60 -6.09 9.22
CA THR A 442 5.69 -6.18 10.68
C THR A 442 4.99 -7.45 11.15
N ASP A 443 5.04 -7.73 12.44
CA ASP A 443 4.32 -8.88 12.98
C ASP A 443 2.80 -8.71 12.80
N THR A 444 2.28 -7.48 12.89
CA THR A 444 0.85 -7.19 12.73
C THR A 444 0.28 -7.79 11.44
N GLU A 445 1.04 -7.74 10.36
CA GLU A 445 0.65 -8.30 9.07
C GLU A 445 0.48 -9.82 9.06
N TYR A 446 1.26 -10.55 9.84
CA TYR A 446 1.07 -12.00 10.00
C TYR A 446 -0.21 -12.31 10.78
N TRP A 447 -0.45 -11.59 11.88
CA TRP A 447 -1.59 -11.82 12.77
C TRP A 447 -2.92 -11.35 12.17
N GLN A 448 -2.91 -10.26 11.40
CA GLN A 448 -4.15 -9.60 10.95
C GLN A 448 -4.34 -9.53 9.45
N ALA A 449 -3.30 -9.78 8.65
CA ALA A 449 -3.40 -9.72 7.19
C ALA A 449 -2.94 -11.01 6.48
N LEU A 450 -2.73 -12.11 7.22
CA LEU A 450 -2.26 -13.42 6.71
C LEU A 450 -1.04 -13.32 5.79
N MET A 451 -0.01 -12.58 6.21
CA MET A 451 1.27 -12.49 5.49
C MET A 451 1.87 -13.85 5.10
N ALA A 452 1.57 -14.92 5.85
CA ALA A 452 2.00 -16.28 5.52
C ALA A 452 1.59 -16.74 4.10
N LEU A 453 0.45 -16.27 3.56
CA LEU A 453 -0.01 -16.64 2.21
C LEU A 453 0.82 -15.98 1.08
N VAL A 454 1.70 -15.04 1.41
CA VAL A 454 2.64 -14.46 0.44
C VAL A 454 3.85 -15.38 0.23
N THR A 455 4.14 -16.25 1.20
CA THR A 455 5.35 -17.07 1.26
C THR A 455 5.08 -18.58 1.31
N THR A 456 3.81 -18.99 1.43
CA THR A 456 3.39 -20.39 1.47
C THR A 456 2.27 -20.68 0.48
N ASP A 457 2.04 -21.96 0.17
CA ASP A 457 0.86 -22.41 -0.58
C ASP A 457 -0.45 -22.10 0.17
N SER A 458 -1.60 -22.24 -0.51
CA SER A 458 -2.93 -21.92 0.05
C SER A 458 -3.29 -22.71 1.32
N ASP A 459 -2.64 -23.85 1.53
CA ASP A 459 -2.77 -24.70 2.72
C ASP A 459 -1.79 -24.37 3.84
N SER A 460 -0.81 -23.52 3.54
CA SER A 460 0.34 -23.24 4.40
C SER A 460 1.02 -24.51 4.90
N THR A 461 1.30 -25.41 3.97
CA THR A 461 2.04 -26.67 4.16
C THR A 461 3.40 -26.68 3.46
N HIS A 462 3.62 -25.82 2.47
CA HIS A 462 4.90 -25.71 1.77
C HIS A 462 5.37 -24.25 1.66
N ASP A 463 6.66 -24.02 1.88
CA ASP A 463 7.30 -22.74 1.58
C ASP A 463 7.43 -22.57 0.06
N LEU A 464 7.10 -21.38 -0.45
CA LEU A 464 7.19 -21.05 -1.86
C LEU A 464 8.54 -20.42 -2.21
N LYS A 465 8.98 -20.66 -3.44
CA LYS A 465 10.19 -20.04 -3.98
C LYS A 465 9.96 -18.55 -4.25
N ILE A 466 10.73 -17.70 -3.58
CA ILE A 466 10.70 -16.25 -3.82
C ILE A 466 11.46 -15.92 -5.12
N PRO A 467 10.88 -15.11 -6.03
CA PRO A 467 11.57 -14.68 -7.26
C PRO A 467 12.89 -13.94 -6.98
N LYS A 468 13.89 -14.12 -7.85
CA LYS A 468 15.24 -13.55 -7.64
C LYS A 468 15.28 -12.03 -7.51
N ASN A 469 14.37 -11.32 -8.17
CA ASN A 469 14.21 -9.86 -8.11
C ASN A 469 13.44 -9.38 -6.87
N VAL A 470 13.05 -10.28 -5.97
CA VAL A 470 12.30 -9.97 -4.75
C VAL A 470 13.13 -10.31 -3.51
N ARG A 471 13.05 -9.47 -2.49
CA ARG A 471 13.43 -9.75 -1.12
C ARG A 471 12.26 -9.48 -0.19
N ILE A 472 12.10 -10.33 0.82
CA ILE A 472 11.07 -10.19 1.85
C ILE A 472 11.74 -10.01 3.21
N TYR A 473 11.34 -8.98 3.95
CA TYR A 473 11.85 -8.71 5.30
C TYR A 473 10.68 -8.53 6.27
N LEU A 474 10.66 -9.33 7.33
CA LEU A 474 9.81 -9.11 8.50
C LEU A 474 10.60 -8.31 9.53
N TYR A 475 10.16 -7.10 9.89
CA TYR A 475 10.67 -6.40 11.07
C TYR A 475 10.11 -7.07 12.33
N THR A 476 10.88 -7.98 12.92
CA THR A 476 10.37 -8.86 13.98
C THR A 476 10.01 -8.08 15.23
N ALA A 477 8.94 -8.50 15.89
CA ALA A 477 8.50 -7.98 17.18
C ALA A 477 8.08 -6.50 17.09
N THR A 478 7.67 -6.04 15.91
CA THR A 478 7.17 -4.68 15.67
C THR A 478 5.67 -4.70 15.36
N ARG A 479 5.00 -3.57 15.63
CA ARG A 479 3.61 -3.33 15.22
C ARG A 479 3.54 -2.55 13.91
N HIS A 480 2.38 -2.52 13.28
CA HIS A 480 2.12 -1.80 12.03
C HIS A 480 2.58 -0.32 12.04
N GLY A 481 2.36 0.39 13.15
CA GLY A 481 2.78 1.79 13.28
C GLY A 481 4.29 1.97 13.53
N GLY A 482 5.00 0.91 13.93
CA GLY A 482 6.34 1.00 14.48
C GLY A 482 6.37 1.72 15.83
N GLY A 483 7.55 1.72 16.44
CA GLY A 483 7.88 2.49 17.63
C GLY A 483 8.40 3.89 17.32
N ASP A 484 8.16 4.83 18.24
CA ASP A 484 8.80 6.15 18.21
C ASP A 484 10.25 6.04 18.67
N VAL A 485 11.19 6.07 17.74
CA VAL A 485 12.63 5.98 18.01
C VAL A 485 13.14 7.01 19.01
N THR A 486 12.46 8.14 19.22
CA THR A 486 12.90 9.17 20.17
C THR A 486 12.40 8.94 21.59
N ARG A 487 11.44 8.02 21.78
CA ARG A 487 10.80 7.71 23.06
C ARG A 487 10.79 6.21 23.31
N GLN A 488 11.87 5.71 23.89
CA GLN A 488 12.13 4.28 24.03
C GLN A 488 12.12 3.81 25.49
N PRO A 489 11.63 2.58 25.78
CA PRO A 489 11.73 1.96 27.09
C PRO A 489 13.20 1.64 27.46
N PRO A 490 13.50 1.47 28.76
CA PRO A 490 12.59 1.61 29.90
C PRO A 490 12.33 3.07 30.30
N THR A 491 12.98 4.05 29.66
CA THR A 491 12.84 5.48 29.97
C THR A 491 11.42 5.99 29.74
N VAL A 492 10.78 5.55 28.65
CA VAL A 492 9.38 5.85 28.35
C VAL A 492 8.65 4.56 28.01
N ILE A 493 7.61 4.24 28.78
CA ILE A 493 6.66 3.17 28.44
C ILE A 493 5.38 3.85 27.94
N PRO A 494 4.98 3.65 26.66
CA PRO A 494 3.73 4.20 26.16
C PRO A 494 2.53 3.68 26.97
N GLY A 495 1.55 4.56 27.22
CA GLY A 495 0.26 4.14 27.77
C GLY A 495 -0.52 3.24 26.79
N PRO A 496 -1.56 2.54 27.26
CA PRO A 496 -2.45 1.80 26.38
C PRO A 496 -3.20 2.75 25.44
N PRO A 497 -3.28 2.46 24.13
CA PRO A 497 -4.14 3.22 23.23
C PRO A 497 -5.61 3.18 23.65
N ALA A 498 -6.39 4.17 23.21
CA ALA A 498 -7.83 4.20 23.45
C ALA A 498 -8.48 2.90 22.94
N GLY A 499 -9.28 2.25 23.79
CA GLY A 499 -9.95 0.99 23.45
C GLY A 499 -9.09 -0.28 23.62
N CYS A 500 -7.80 -0.18 23.95
CA CYS A 500 -6.93 -1.35 24.17
C CYS A 500 -6.67 -1.64 25.66
N GLN A 501 -6.31 -2.89 25.99
CA GLN A 501 -5.97 -3.33 27.35
C GLN A 501 -4.49 -3.07 27.72
N LEU A 502 -3.57 -3.13 26.76
CA LEU A 502 -2.11 -3.11 27.01
C LEU A 502 -1.41 -1.88 26.44
N SER A 503 -0.30 -1.51 27.09
CA SER A 503 0.66 -0.52 26.59
C SER A 503 1.09 -0.82 25.16
N ASN A 504 1.21 0.20 24.34
CA ASN A 504 1.54 0.05 22.93
C ASN A 504 2.98 -0.44 22.72
N ASN A 505 3.23 -1.22 21.66
CA ASN A 505 4.56 -1.71 21.30
C ASN A 505 5.50 -0.57 20.81
N PRO A 506 6.62 -0.28 21.51
CA PRO A 506 7.56 0.80 21.17
C PRO A 506 8.71 0.37 20.24
N ASN A 507 8.75 -0.88 19.76
CA ASN A 507 9.85 -1.38 18.93
C ASN A 507 9.83 -0.76 17.51
N PRO A 508 10.88 -0.04 17.07
CA PRO A 508 10.92 0.63 15.79
C PRO A 508 11.43 -0.27 14.65
N PHE A 509 11.09 0.10 13.41
CA PHE A 509 11.64 -0.52 12.19
C PHE A 509 12.37 0.46 11.26
N ILE A 510 12.33 1.77 11.54
CA ILE A 510 12.80 2.82 10.62
C ILE A 510 14.27 2.66 10.21
N HIS A 511 15.14 2.25 11.13
CA HIS A 511 16.57 2.05 10.82
C HIS A 511 16.78 0.90 9.81
N GLY A 512 15.96 -0.16 9.91
CA GLY A 512 15.94 -1.21 8.91
C GLY A 512 15.42 -0.72 7.55
N GLN A 513 14.39 0.14 7.53
CA GLN A 513 13.90 0.74 6.28
C GLN A 513 14.97 1.59 5.58
N ARG A 514 15.73 2.38 6.34
CA ARG A 514 16.83 3.20 5.80
C ARG A 514 17.93 2.36 5.17
N ALA A 515 18.41 1.35 5.89
CA ALA A 515 19.42 0.43 5.38
C ALA A 515 18.94 -0.29 4.11
N LEU A 516 17.67 -0.73 4.09
CA LEU A 516 17.06 -1.39 2.94
C LEU A 516 16.82 -0.45 1.77
N LEU A 517 16.49 0.83 1.96
CA LEU A 517 16.41 1.81 0.87
C LEU A 517 17.79 2.00 0.20
N VAL A 518 18.85 2.15 1.00
CA VAL A 518 20.23 2.24 0.48
C VAL A 518 20.59 0.97 -0.29
N ALA A 519 20.33 -0.21 0.27
CA ALA A 519 20.63 -1.48 -0.37
C ALA A 519 19.84 -1.69 -1.68
N LEU A 520 18.57 -1.26 -1.75
CA LEU A 520 17.78 -1.34 -2.98
C LEU A 520 18.36 -0.42 -4.06
N ARG A 521 18.74 0.80 -3.70
CA ARG A 521 19.39 1.72 -4.64
C ARG A 521 20.73 1.17 -5.12
N GLU A 522 21.58 0.65 -4.23
CA GLU A 522 22.84 0.01 -4.62
C GLU A 522 22.60 -1.19 -5.56
N TRP A 523 21.55 -1.97 -5.32
CA TRP A 523 21.19 -3.07 -6.21
C TRP A 523 20.77 -2.57 -7.58
N ILE A 524 19.99 -1.50 -7.66
CA ILE A 524 19.55 -0.88 -8.92
C ILE A 524 20.73 -0.28 -9.68
N VAL A 525 21.51 0.59 -9.04
CA VAL A 525 22.51 1.44 -9.70
C VAL A 525 23.82 0.68 -9.94
N ASN A 526 24.28 -0.12 -8.98
CA ASN A 526 25.60 -0.74 -8.99
C ASN A 526 25.54 -2.26 -9.20
N GLY A 527 24.35 -2.85 -9.28
CA GLY A 527 24.18 -4.30 -9.35
C GLY A 527 24.56 -5.06 -8.06
N ARG A 528 24.88 -4.36 -6.96
CA ARG A 528 25.32 -4.98 -5.72
C ARG A 528 24.18 -5.76 -5.08
N GLU A 529 24.34 -7.06 -4.92
CA GLU A 529 23.29 -7.90 -4.37
C GLU A 529 22.98 -7.51 -2.92
N PRO A 530 21.70 -7.37 -2.54
CA PRO A 530 21.32 -7.01 -1.18
C PRO A 530 21.42 -8.20 -0.23
N PRO A 531 21.28 -7.99 1.09
CA PRO A 531 21.08 -9.08 2.03
C PRO A 531 19.99 -10.07 1.57
N ALA A 532 20.12 -11.32 2.02
CA ALA A 532 19.11 -12.33 1.75
C ALA A 532 17.78 -11.94 2.44
N SER A 533 16.67 -12.49 1.94
CA SER A 533 15.37 -12.30 2.59
C SER A 533 15.40 -12.84 4.02
N LEU A 534 14.77 -12.12 4.95
CA LEU A 534 14.66 -12.48 6.36
C LEU A 534 13.19 -12.48 6.75
N TYR A 535 12.56 -13.66 6.66
CA TYR A 535 11.15 -13.86 7.00
C TYR A 535 10.91 -15.30 7.50
N PRO A 536 9.87 -15.51 8.32
CA PRO A 536 9.56 -16.81 8.87
C PRO A 536 9.21 -17.85 7.81
N THR A 537 9.70 -19.08 7.99
CA THR A 537 9.43 -20.21 7.08
C THR A 537 9.01 -21.46 7.81
N LEU A 538 8.24 -22.31 7.14
CA LEU A 538 7.84 -23.62 7.65
C LEU A 538 9.08 -24.50 7.84
N LYS A 539 9.99 -24.49 6.86
CA LYS A 539 11.22 -25.29 6.85
C LYS A 539 12.13 -25.01 8.05
N SER A 540 12.22 -23.76 8.49
CA SER A 540 13.05 -23.40 9.65
C SER A 540 12.31 -23.53 11.00
N GLY A 541 11.03 -23.91 10.99
CA GLY A 541 10.20 -23.96 12.19
C GLY A 541 9.89 -22.57 12.78
N THR A 542 10.17 -21.49 12.05
CA THR A 542 9.90 -20.12 12.51
C THR A 542 8.53 -19.61 12.09
N LEU A 543 7.83 -20.30 11.18
CA LEU A 543 6.43 -20.07 10.84
C LEU A 543 5.59 -21.26 11.30
N VAL A 544 4.65 -21.05 12.21
CA VAL A 544 4.02 -22.12 13.00
C VAL A 544 2.50 -21.96 13.05
N PRO A 545 1.72 -23.03 13.34
CA PRO A 545 0.29 -22.88 13.60
C PRO A 545 0.07 -22.13 14.93
N LEU A 546 -1.11 -21.52 15.10
CA LEU A 546 -1.46 -20.82 16.35
C LEU A 546 -1.32 -21.70 17.60
N SER A 547 -1.63 -23.00 17.49
CA SER A 547 -1.52 -23.96 18.59
C SER A 547 -0.09 -24.20 19.09
N ALA A 548 0.93 -23.77 18.34
CA ALA A 548 2.32 -23.87 18.76
C ALA A 548 2.81 -22.61 19.50
N ILE A 549 2.03 -21.53 19.50
CA ILE A 549 2.40 -20.27 20.16
C ILE A 549 2.10 -20.36 21.64
N HIS A 550 3.16 -20.15 22.44
CA HIS A 550 3.08 -20.12 23.89
C HIS A 550 3.80 -18.86 24.37
N TYR A 551 3.06 -17.96 25.02
CA TYR A 551 3.65 -16.78 25.64
C TYR A 551 4.08 -17.09 27.07
N PRO A 552 5.35 -16.86 27.43
CA PRO A 552 5.91 -17.25 28.72
C PRO A 552 5.25 -16.53 29.90
N TYR A 553 4.79 -15.30 29.67
CA TYR A 553 4.10 -14.48 30.65
C TYR A 553 3.13 -13.54 29.95
N MET A 554 1.93 -13.42 30.50
CA MET A 554 0.92 -12.46 30.09
C MET A 554 0.32 -11.84 31.37
N PRO A 555 0.19 -10.52 31.47
CA PRO A 555 -0.58 -9.90 32.56
C PRO A 555 -2.07 -10.31 32.47
N ALA A 556 -2.88 -9.96 33.47
CA ALA A 556 -4.30 -10.26 33.47
C ALA A 556 -5.03 -9.50 32.34
N VAL A 557 -5.08 -10.12 31.16
CA VAL A 557 -5.78 -9.64 29.96
C VAL A 557 -6.78 -10.69 29.49
N ASN A 558 -7.95 -10.24 29.05
CA ASN A 558 -9.00 -11.13 28.55
C ASN A 558 -8.85 -11.31 27.03
N PHE A 559 -8.29 -12.43 26.58
CA PHE A 559 -8.12 -12.74 25.16
C PHE A 559 -7.95 -14.25 24.89
N THR A 560 -8.08 -14.63 23.61
CA THR A 560 -7.60 -15.91 23.09
C THR A 560 -6.71 -15.65 21.86
N LEU A 561 -5.81 -16.57 21.52
CA LEU A 561 -4.99 -16.43 20.31
C LEU A 561 -5.86 -16.35 19.05
N GLN A 562 -6.95 -17.10 18.99
CA GLN A 562 -7.94 -17.05 17.92
C GLN A 562 -8.64 -15.69 17.86
N GLY A 563 -9.00 -15.11 19.02
CA GLY A 563 -9.63 -13.79 19.10
C GLY A 563 -8.73 -12.64 18.63
N VAL A 564 -7.41 -12.78 18.67
CA VAL A 564 -6.47 -11.74 18.19
C VAL A 564 -5.89 -12.04 16.81
N THR A 565 -6.32 -13.12 16.16
CA THR A 565 -5.82 -13.52 14.83
C THR A 565 -6.93 -13.53 13.80
N THR A 566 -6.66 -13.01 12.60
CA THR A 566 -7.62 -13.11 11.50
C THR A 566 -7.65 -14.53 10.92
N GLN A 567 -8.84 -15.02 10.55
CA GLN A 567 -8.98 -16.17 9.66
C GLN A 567 -9.65 -15.70 8.36
N LYS A 568 -9.04 -16.01 7.22
CA LYS A 568 -9.58 -15.63 5.91
C LYS A 568 -10.31 -16.78 5.24
N PHE A 569 -11.30 -16.38 4.46
CA PHE A 569 -12.08 -17.26 3.61
C PHE A 569 -11.98 -16.78 2.18
N TYR A 570 -12.13 -17.69 1.22
CA TYR A 570 -12.40 -17.25 -0.14
C TYR A 570 -13.84 -16.75 -0.18
N LEU A 571 -14.03 -15.55 -0.72
CA LEU A 571 -15.31 -14.89 -0.83
C LEU A 571 -15.66 -14.82 -2.31
N ASP A 572 -16.61 -15.65 -2.73
CA ASP A 572 -17.16 -15.66 -4.08
C ASP A 572 -18.05 -14.41 -4.25
N ARG A 573 -17.57 -13.48 -5.06
CA ARG A 573 -18.20 -12.18 -5.34
C ARG A 573 -18.97 -12.18 -6.65
N GLY A 574 -19.27 -13.36 -7.19
CA GLY A 574 -20.01 -13.52 -8.43
C GLY A 574 -19.15 -13.33 -9.69
N PRO A 575 -19.72 -13.64 -10.86
CA PRO A 575 -18.98 -13.82 -12.10
C PRO A 575 -18.45 -12.53 -12.74
N ALA A 576 -18.94 -11.35 -12.32
CA ALA A 576 -18.47 -10.07 -12.82
C ALA A 576 -17.25 -9.52 -12.05
N PHE A 577 -16.84 -10.20 -10.98
CA PHE A 577 -15.66 -9.85 -10.20
C PHE A 577 -14.48 -10.71 -10.66
N ASN A 578 -13.41 -10.05 -11.10
CA ASN A 578 -12.16 -10.72 -11.41
C ASN A 578 -11.34 -10.86 -10.14
N VAL A 579 -11.25 -12.09 -9.63
CA VAL A 579 -10.52 -12.42 -8.40
C VAL A 579 -9.02 -12.18 -8.55
N GLU A 580 -8.44 -12.57 -9.69
CA GLU A 580 -7.01 -12.38 -9.95
C GLU A 580 -6.67 -10.90 -9.90
N ASP A 581 -7.46 -10.04 -10.53
CA ASP A 581 -7.19 -8.59 -10.63
C ASP A 581 -7.73 -7.75 -9.47
N ILE A 582 -8.60 -8.32 -8.63
CA ILE A 582 -9.39 -7.57 -7.64
C ILE A 582 -10.06 -6.39 -8.35
N SER A 583 -10.80 -6.73 -9.40
CA SER A 583 -11.42 -5.76 -10.29
C SER A 583 -12.80 -6.19 -10.77
N GLY A 584 -13.47 -5.32 -11.52
CA GLY A 584 -14.83 -5.55 -12.00
C GLY A 584 -15.89 -5.22 -10.96
N VAL A 585 -16.99 -5.96 -11.00
CA VAL A 585 -18.21 -5.68 -10.23
C VAL A 585 -18.44 -6.81 -9.24
N MET A 586 -18.46 -6.48 -7.95
CA MET A 586 -18.72 -7.45 -6.89
C MET A 586 -20.20 -7.59 -6.56
N ALA A 587 -20.64 -8.81 -6.27
CA ALA A 587 -21.92 -9.09 -5.64
C ALA A 587 -21.81 -8.99 -4.12
N GLU A 588 -22.84 -8.42 -3.48
CA GLU A 588 -22.96 -8.30 -2.04
C GLU A 588 -24.33 -8.85 -1.59
N PRO A 589 -24.40 -9.73 -0.57
CA PRO A 589 -23.27 -10.32 0.16
C PRO A 589 -22.47 -11.36 -0.65
N PRO A 590 -21.15 -11.50 -0.43
CA PRO A 590 -20.37 -12.58 -1.04
C PRO A 590 -20.73 -13.94 -0.44
N ILE A 591 -20.49 -15.00 -1.20
CA ILE A 591 -20.65 -16.37 -0.72
C ILE A 591 -19.31 -16.88 -0.21
N ARG A 592 -19.24 -17.22 1.09
CA ARG A 592 -18.05 -17.81 1.69
C ARG A 592 -17.79 -19.22 1.13
N ARG A 593 -16.60 -19.46 0.57
CA ARG A 593 -16.09 -20.80 0.22
C ARG A 593 -14.72 -21.02 0.85
N GLY A 594 -14.49 -22.25 1.32
CA GLY A 594 -13.19 -22.65 1.87
C GLY A 594 -12.69 -21.78 3.03
N ALA A 595 -11.52 -22.12 3.56
CA ALA A 595 -10.83 -21.35 4.56
C ALA A 595 -9.33 -21.53 4.37
N TYR A 596 -8.57 -20.45 4.48
CA TYR A 596 -7.11 -20.51 4.42
C TYR A 596 -6.54 -20.90 5.79
N SER A 597 -5.45 -21.64 5.77
CA SER A 597 -4.70 -21.97 6.97
C SER A 597 -4.05 -20.73 7.57
N VAL A 598 -4.12 -20.61 8.88
CA VAL A 598 -3.49 -19.52 9.63
C VAL A 598 -2.12 -19.98 10.12
N ARG A 599 -1.08 -19.24 9.77
CA ARG A 599 0.27 -19.39 10.33
C ARG A 599 0.77 -18.04 10.81
N VAL A 600 1.49 -18.06 11.93
CA VAL A 600 2.11 -16.88 12.53
C VAL A 600 3.58 -17.16 12.83
N PRO A 601 4.42 -16.12 12.94
CA PRO A 601 5.80 -16.29 13.36
C PRO A 601 5.86 -16.92 14.75
N ALA A 602 6.80 -17.84 14.93
CA ALA A 602 7.14 -18.39 16.23
C ALA A 602 7.72 -17.30 17.12
N VAL A 603 7.70 -17.56 18.43
CA VAL A 603 8.26 -16.68 19.45
C VAL A 603 9.39 -17.39 20.21
N ASP A 604 10.35 -16.63 20.70
CA ASP A 604 11.40 -17.13 21.58
C ASP A 604 10.91 -17.29 23.03
N THR A 605 11.83 -17.65 23.93
CA THR A 605 11.54 -17.84 25.37
C THR A 605 11.09 -16.58 26.09
N ASP A 606 11.25 -15.40 25.46
CA ASP A 606 10.78 -14.12 25.96
C ASP A 606 9.44 -13.72 25.33
N GLY A 607 8.87 -14.55 24.45
CA GLY A 607 7.65 -14.23 23.72
C GLY A 607 7.87 -13.26 22.55
N ASN A 608 9.13 -12.99 22.16
CA ASN A 608 9.44 -12.12 21.03
C ASN A 608 9.53 -12.91 19.73
N THR A 609 8.99 -12.36 18.65
CA THR A 609 8.99 -13.00 17.34
C THR A 609 10.40 -13.33 16.84
N VAL A 610 10.56 -14.51 16.23
CA VAL A 610 11.79 -14.99 15.57
C VAL A 610 11.63 -15.08 14.06
N GLY A 611 12.74 -15.33 13.34
CA GLY A 611 12.71 -15.65 11.91
C GLY A 611 12.60 -14.45 10.97
N GLY A 612 13.01 -13.25 11.37
CA GLY A 612 13.01 -12.08 10.49
C GLY A 612 14.20 -11.15 10.73
N LEU A 613 14.08 -9.91 10.28
CA LEU A 613 15.03 -8.82 10.51
C LEU A 613 14.78 -8.20 11.90
N PRO A 614 15.68 -8.40 12.88
CA PRO A 614 15.49 -7.87 14.22
C PRO A 614 16.00 -6.44 14.36
N SER A 615 15.35 -5.67 15.22
CA SER A 615 15.91 -4.43 15.76
C SER A 615 16.91 -4.74 16.88
N THR A 616 17.71 -3.74 17.28
CA THR A 616 18.55 -3.87 18.48
C THR A 616 17.72 -4.11 19.73
N MET A 617 16.52 -3.54 19.82
CA MET A 617 15.60 -3.78 20.95
C MET A 617 15.07 -5.21 21.00
N ARG A 618 14.93 -5.88 19.85
CA ARG A 618 14.59 -7.30 19.83
C ARG A 618 15.80 -8.14 20.21
N LEU A 619 17.00 -7.80 19.73
CA LEU A 619 18.24 -8.52 20.05
C LEU A 619 18.68 -8.35 21.52
N VAL A 620 18.36 -7.22 22.14
CA VAL A 620 18.69 -6.88 23.52
C VAL A 620 17.40 -6.42 24.23
N PRO A 621 16.46 -7.35 24.51
CA PRO A 621 15.12 -7.01 24.92
C PRO A 621 15.05 -6.49 26.36
N VAL A 622 14.11 -5.57 26.59
CA VAL A 622 13.68 -5.10 27.92
C VAL A 622 12.22 -5.46 28.21
N GLY A 623 11.62 -6.27 27.34
CA GLY A 623 10.24 -6.74 27.44
C GLY A 623 9.87 -7.67 26.29
N THR A 624 8.62 -8.10 26.29
CA THR A 624 7.97 -8.77 25.17
C THR A 624 7.29 -7.72 24.29
N TYR A 625 7.63 -7.71 23.00
CA TYR A 625 7.07 -6.82 22.00
C TYR A 625 6.14 -7.61 21.07
N LEU A 626 4.85 -7.36 21.18
CA LEU A 626 3.81 -8.08 20.45
C LEU A 626 3.40 -7.30 19.19
N GLY A 627 3.18 -8.02 18.10
CA GLY A 627 2.61 -7.49 16.86
C GLY A 627 1.11 -7.21 16.90
N TRP A 628 0.44 -7.62 17.98
CA TRP A 628 -1.00 -7.52 18.19
C TRP A 628 -1.27 -6.98 19.60
N GLY A 629 -2.46 -6.43 19.78
CA GLY A 629 -2.98 -5.97 21.07
C GLY A 629 -4.41 -6.46 21.27
N VAL A 630 -5.01 -6.19 22.43
CA VAL A 630 -6.35 -6.69 22.77
C VAL A 630 -7.28 -5.52 23.07
N ARG A 631 -8.49 -5.55 22.53
CA ARG A 631 -9.55 -4.58 22.83
C ARG A 631 -10.08 -4.77 24.25
N LYS A 632 -10.46 -3.69 24.93
CA LYS A 632 -10.99 -3.70 26.31
C LYS A 632 -12.52 -3.78 26.34
N ALA A 633 -13.09 -4.07 27.51
CA ALA A 633 -14.53 -3.96 27.77
C ALA A 633 -15.17 -2.67 27.22
N GLY A 634 -16.34 -2.83 26.56
CA GLY A 634 -17.07 -1.75 25.89
C GLY A 634 -16.61 -1.46 24.45
N PHE A 635 -15.62 -2.22 23.96
CA PHE A 635 -15.08 -2.12 22.60
C PHE A 635 -14.87 -3.51 21.98
N SER A 636 -15.80 -4.46 22.13
CA SER A 636 -15.62 -5.85 21.67
C SER A 636 -14.43 -6.54 22.34
N GLU A 637 -14.48 -6.65 23.68
CA GLU A 637 -13.38 -7.19 24.47
C GLU A 637 -12.90 -8.56 24.00
N GLY A 638 -11.58 -8.74 23.90
CA GLY A 638 -10.96 -10.00 23.48
C GLY A 638 -10.62 -10.07 22.00
N ASP A 639 -11.16 -9.17 21.17
CA ASP A 639 -10.73 -9.00 19.79
C ASP A 639 -9.36 -8.31 19.71
N SER A 640 -8.72 -8.43 18.55
CA SER A 640 -7.50 -7.68 18.23
C SER A 640 -7.75 -6.17 18.33
N CYS A 641 -6.85 -5.44 18.98
CA CYS A 641 -6.90 -3.97 19.04
C CYS A 641 -6.42 -3.30 17.74
N ASP A 642 -6.95 -3.79 16.62
CA ASP A 642 -6.67 -3.36 15.27
C ASP A 642 -5.15 -3.30 15.04
N LEU A 643 -4.61 -2.29 14.37
CA LEU A 643 -3.19 -2.20 14.02
C LEU A 643 -2.22 -1.91 15.20
N ASN A 644 -2.71 -1.95 16.44
CA ASN A 644 -1.87 -1.79 17.63
C ASN A 644 -1.17 -3.09 18.00
N GLY A 645 0.06 -2.94 18.48
CA GLY A 645 0.78 -4.01 19.16
C GLY A 645 0.77 -3.76 20.66
N ALA A 646 1.22 -4.74 21.44
CA ALA A 646 1.32 -4.63 22.88
C ALA A 646 2.77 -4.76 23.36
N PHE A 647 3.06 -4.16 24.51
CA PHE A 647 4.35 -4.26 25.19
C PHE A 647 4.16 -4.74 26.63
N ILE A 648 4.94 -5.75 27.01
CA ILE A 648 4.94 -6.31 28.35
C ILE A 648 6.37 -6.21 28.90
N PRO A 649 6.70 -5.22 29.75
CA PRO A 649 8.05 -5.02 30.23
C PRO A 649 8.54 -6.23 31.04
N PHE A 650 9.86 -6.43 31.06
CA PHE A 650 10.47 -7.29 32.08
C PHE A 650 10.46 -6.57 33.42
N PHE A 651 10.35 -7.34 34.50
CA PHE A 651 10.53 -6.80 35.85
C PHE A 651 11.97 -6.32 36.05
N ARG A 652 12.16 -5.28 36.86
CA ARG A 652 13.49 -4.69 37.07
C ARG A 652 14.36 -5.63 37.91
N THR A 653 13.78 -6.26 38.94
CA THR A 653 14.51 -7.08 39.91
C THR A 653 14.01 -8.53 39.95
N LEU A 654 14.85 -9.44 40.45
CA LEU A 654 14.49 -10.83 40.72
C LEU A 654 13.29 -10.94 41.68
N ALA A 655 13.22 -10.07 42.69
CA ALA A 655 12.14 -10.07 43.68
C ALA A 655 10.78 -9.72 43.04
N GLU A 656 10.74 -8.66 42.22
CA GLU A 656 9.55 -8.26 41.47
C GLU A 656 9.09 -9.38 40.52
N ARG A 657 10.03 -10.00 39.78
CA ARG A 657 9.76 -11.12 38.89
C ARG A 657 9.13 -12.31 39.63
N ASN A 658 9.74 -12.72 40.74
CA ASN A 658 9.29 -13.86 41.53
C ASN A 658 7.90 -13.63 42.14
N ALA A 659 7.56 -12.39 42.51
CA ALA A 659 6.27 -12.05 43.10
C ALA A 659 5.08 -12.39 42.18
N VAL A 660 5.26 -12.31 40.86
CA VAL A 660 4.23 -12.64 39.86
C VAL A 660 4.51 -13.94 39.10
N ARG A 661 5.57 -14.67 39.48
CA ARG A 661 6.02 -15.93 38.84
C ARG A 661 6.25 -15.80 37.34
N ASP A 662 6.79 -14.66 36.90
CA ASP A 662 7.19 -14.47 35.50
C ASP A 662 8.48 -15.31 35.24
N PRO A 663 8.46 -16.25 34.29
CA PRO A 663 9.62 -17.08 33.99
C PRO A 663 10.71 -16.34 33.19
N ARG A 664 10.41 -15.18 32.60
CA ARG A 664 11.37 -14.39 31.81
C ARG A 664 12.35 -13.69 32.77
N PRO A 665 13.68 -13.86 32.61
CA PRO A 665 14.65 -13.18 33.47
C PRO A 665 14.40 -11.67 33.63
N SER A 666 14.56 -11.15 34.85
CA SER A 666 14.45 -9.71 35.14
C SER A 666 15.57 -8.92 34.47
N LEU A 667 15.43 -7.58 34.39
CA LEU A 667 16.50 -6.73 33.85
C LEU A 667 17.82 -6.91 34.61
N GLN A 668 17.77 -7.00 35.95
CA GLN A 668 18.94 -7.27 36.80
C GLN A 668 19.61 -8.62 36.50
N GLU A 669 18.84 -9.67 36.21
CA GLU A 669 19.40 -10.98 35.86
C GLU A 669 20.02 -10.99 34.45
N ARG A 670 19.47 -10.19 33.52
CA ARG A 670 19.93 -10.12 32.11
C ARG A 670 21.13 -9.23 31.91
N TYR A 671 21.13 -8.10 32.60
CA TYR A 671 22.11 -7.02 32.49
C TYR A 671 22.61 -6.74 33.91
N PRO A 672 23.70 -7.41 34.34
CA PRO A 672 24.23 -7.23 35.68
C PRO A 672 24.74 -5.80 35.95
N THR A 673 25.12 -5.09 34.87
CA THR A 673 25.55 -3.69 34.92
C THR A 673 25.10 -2.95 33.67
N HIS A 674 24.96 -1.63 33.78
CA HIS A 674 24.62 -0.78 32.66
C HIS A 674 25.63 -0.91 31.50
N ALA A 675 26.90 -1.06 31.85
CA ALA A 675 27.97 -1.30 30.87
C ALA A 675 27.78 -2.60 30.09
N ASP A 676 27.27 -3.67 30.71
CA ASP A 676 26.92 -4.93 30.03
C ASP A 676 25.75 -4.73 29.06
N TYR A 677 24.71 -4.00 29.46
CA TYR A 677 23.60 -3.65 28.56
C TYR A 677 24.10 -2.88 27.33
N VAL A 678 24.89 -1.82 27.53
CA VAL A 678 25.47 -1.01 26.44
C VAL A 678 26.38 -1.85 25.54
N ALA A 679 27.21 -2.73 26.12
CA ALA A 679 28.08 -3.61 25.35
C ALA A 679 27.28 -4.56 24.46
N LYS A 680 26.18 -5.14 24.97
CA LYS A 680 25.28 -6.00 24.20
C LYS A 680 24.57 -5.24 23.07
N VAL A 681 24.07 -4.03 23.33
CA VAL A 681 23.47 -3.18 22.28
C VAL A 681 24.50 -2.83 21.21
N THR A 682 25.72 -2.48 21.61
CA THR A 682 26.82 -2.15 20.70
C THR A 682 27.18 -3.34 19.81
N ALA A 683 27.31 -4.54 20.38
CA ALA A 683 27.56 -5.76 19.63
C ALA A 683 26.44 -6.07 18.63
N ALA A 684 25.17 -5.95 19.06
CA ALA A 684 24.01 -6.15 18.20
C ALA A 684 23.97 -5.14 17.04
N ALA A 685 24.20 -3.85 17.32
CA ALA A 685 24.24 -2.81 16.30
C ALA A 685 25.36 -3.05 15.29
N ASN A 686 26.58 -3.36 15.76
CA ASN A 686 27.73 -3.65 14.88
C ASN A 686 27.51 -4.89 14.00
N ALA A 687 26.86 -5.94 14.53
CA ALA A 687 26.51 -7.12 13.75
C ALA A 687 25.53 -6.78 12.61
N LEU A 688 24.51 -5.97 12.89
CA LEU A 688 23.55 -5.51 11.87
C LEU A 688 24.22 -4.61 10.82
N VAL A 689 25.17 -3.75 11.23
CA VAL A 689 25.99 -2.94 10.30
C VAL A 689 26.82 -3.85 9.39
N GLY A 690 27.52 -4.84 9.96
CA GLY A 690 28.29 -5.82 9.18
C GLY A 690 27.44 -6.59 8.17
N ALA A 691 26.19 -6.86 8.51
CA ALA A 691 25.21 -7.51 7.63
C ALA A 691 24.56 -6.55 6.60
N ARG A 692 24.84 -5.24 6.63
CA ARG A 692 24.18 -4.18 5.84
C ARG A 692 22.68 -4.07 6.11
N LEU A 693 22.26 -4.36 7.33
CA LEU A 693 20.88 -4.31 7.82
C LEU A 693 20.62 -3.15 8.78
N LEU A 694 21.66 -2.38 9.10
CA LEU A 694 21.64 -1.15 9.87
C LEU A 694 22.72 -0.20 9.31
N LEU A 695 22.46 1.09 9.25
CA LEU A 695 23.46 2.07 8.83
C LEU A 695 24.39 2.43 10.00
N PRO A 696 25.68 2.77 9.76
CA PRO A 696 26.60 3.19 10.82
C PRO A 696 26.11 4.40 11.64
N GLU A 697 25.43 5.36 10.99
CA GLU A 697 24.86 6.52 11.68
C GLU A 697 23.69 6.12 12.61
N ASP A 698 22.84 5.19 12.16
CA ASP A 698 21.74 4.65 12.96
C ASP A 698 22.26 3.79 14.13
N ALA A 699 23.33 3.01 13.91
CA ALA A 699 23.99 2.27 14.98
C ALA A 699 24.54 3.20 16.06
N SER A 700 25.21 4.28 15.66
CA SER A 700 25.72 5.30 16.60
C SER A 700 24.59 5.94 17.41
N PHE A 701 23.47 6.26 16.75
CA PHE A 701 22.27 6.78 17.41
C PHE A 701 21.73 5.80 18.46
N LEU A 702 21.57 4.53 18.12
CA LEU A 702 21.05 3.49 19.02
C LEU A 702 21.99 3.22 20.21
N ILE A 703 23.30 3.25 19.99
CA ILE A 703 24.31 3.10 21.06
C ILE A 703 24.24 4.29 22.01
N ASN A 704 24.09 5.52 21.50
CA ASN A 704 23.92 6.70 22.35
C ASN A 704 22.64 6.64 23.18
N GLN A 705 21.55 6.12 22.62
CA GLN A 705 20.33 5.87 23.39
C GLN A 705 20.53 4.84 24.49
N ALA A 706 21.27 3.76 24.21
CA ALA A 706 21.57 2.75 25.21
C ALA A 706 22.40 3.35 26.36
N ASN A 707 23.40 4.18 26.06
CA ASN A 707 24.20 4.89 27.07
C ASN A 707 23.35 5.83 27.96
N ALA A 708 22.24 6.35 27.44
CA ALA A 708 21.34 7.24 28.18
C ALA A 708 20.21 6.48 28.92
N ALA A 709 20.08 5.17 28.72
CA ALA A 709 18.96 4.39 29.24
C ALA A 709 19.15 4.02 30.71
N ALA A 710 18.05 4.04 31.48
CA ALA A 710 18.05 3.61 32.88
C ALA A 710 17.86 2.07 33.01
N VAL A 711 18.80 1.30 32.44
CA VAL A 711 18.89 -0.16 32.57
C VAL A 711 20.05 -0.50 33.53
N PRO A 712 19.83 -1.36 34.55
CA PRO A 712 20.82 -1.74 35.57
C PRO A 712 22.17 -2.17 35.03
#